data_AF-A0A8H5QMJ6-F1
#
_entry.id   AF-A0A8H5QMJ6-F1
#
_cell.length_a   1.000
_cell.length_b   1.000
_cell.length_c   1.000
_cell.angle_alpha   90.00
_cell.angle_beta   90.00
_cell.angle_gamma   90.00
#
_symmetry.space_group_name_H-M   'P 1'
#
loop_
_entity.id
_entity.type
_entity.pdbx_description
1 polymer ?
#
loop_
_entity_poly.entity_id
_entity_poly.type
_entity_poly.pdbx_seq_one_letter_code
_entity_poly.pdbx_strand_id
1 'polypeptide(L)'
;MFTATYRNLSYVLLLYLSFTTFLFQTASCVAVPSSEDASNDNFKRADDSGDVYLLGVGKADVTGPVVELNLMGYADLGQIGTGLRQRLYSRAFIVGNPDEPKERFVYLVLDTQSGDTAIRRGILEGIAALGSEYSVYTTDNVAVTGTHSHAGPAGWNNYLMPQISALGFNQQAYQAIVDGAVLSVKRAHESLTKGRLSVGKIRIEDVNINRSLYAYQANPKSERDKYQDEVDKELTMLKFTRDSDNKVTGVLTWFSVHGTSLYMNNTLVAGDNKGVSAYLLEQAVRGTSGATDDFVAGFSQAAVADTTPNVEGAWCEDGSGQQCDFKDATCSGKIETCHGRGPFWGLNDGGTKSCWEIGRRVFKQANNLYGQMQSGDGVPVTGKSVIGYHSFQDFSDFTFQLPNGTSAKTCAAAFGYSFAAGTTDGPGYFDFKQGDSGEPDASPFWALVSKFLRDPTKEQVECQSPKPILIDAGEITLPYAWAPNIVDIQMLRVGNFFIIVSAPELTTMSSRRWRKSISDEIEDRGGVGSDPIVVAGGPGNTYAHYCTTPEEYDVQRYEGGSTVHGRHSLDAYINLTTSYLGYLLQEKGASKPPTGPSAPDNRKNSISLNTGVVYDNPKIGTKFGDIIEDVSKSKFAVGDTITATFVGANPRNNLHLEDTYAAVERKDGSNWVQVRTDEDWDLVFEWKRLDGLLGSSEVSITWETGWQDAKDIASGTYRLSYYGDSKTPITGKINAFTGRSNSPIFTHPSLSDFQVIDFSMSSVDADPVLHPDELVTDDADSSIGTVRFSIIDVKRVENERLDLQHNLFLLTFGDKLGLAPPNDPGTKVGRVLDVGTGTGIWAIDYADEHPEAEVIGVDLSPIQPDFNLKPGGYVEIQETGGMILSDDGTLTPDHALSKWCNLLGEAFTKLGCTSIEFGEIKAIMKEVGFVDVVDSRFKWPTNPWPRDKKYKELGSWNNYNASNALESLTMASFSRAHGWSREEVITFLVDVRKDLNNPSVHAYNPICSIYGQRPEA
;
A
#
# COMPACT_ATOMS: atom_id res chain seq x y z
N MET A 1 -32.61 1.24 85.19
CA MET A 1 -31.43 1.88 85.78
C MET A 1 -30.43 2.06 84.64
N PHE A 2 -30.25 3.32 84.24
CA PHE A 2 -29.07 3.94 83.62
C PHE A 2 -28.48 3.35 82.33
N THR A 3 -28.71 3.90 81.13
CA THR A 3 -28.23 5.18 80.51
C THR A 3 -26.70 5.32 80.41
N ALA A 4 -26.12 4.98 79.25
CA ALA A 4 -25.15 5.80 78.50
C ALA A 4 -24.52 5.04 77.32
N THR A 5 -25.20 4.87 76.17
CA THR A 5 -24.52 4.60 74.87
C THR A 5 -25.35 4.87 73.59
N TYR A 6 -26.26 5.84 73.58
CA TYR A 6 -27.05 6.18 72.38
C TYR A 6 -27.16 7.69 72.14
N ARG A 7 -26.04 8.34 71.80
CA ARG A 7 -26.06 9.75 71.34
C ARG A 7 -25.06 10.15 70.25
N ASN A 8 -24.38 9.20 69.61
CA ASN A 8 -23.54 9.44 68.41
C ASN A 8 -23.96 8.66 67.15
N LEU A 9 -25.11 7.97 67.17
CA LEU A 9 -25.68 7.33 65.97
C LEU A 9 -26.68 8.22 65.21
N SER A 10 -27.10 9.36 65.79
CA SER A 10 -28.15 10.23 65.21
C SER A 10 -27.62 11.39 64.35
N TYR A 11 -26.31 11.69 64.38
CA TYR A 11 -25.69 12.65 63.44
C TYR A 11 -25.11 11.98 62.19
N VAL A 12 -24.81 10.67 62.25
CA VAL A 12 -24.32 9.89 61.11
C VAL A 12 -25.47 9.49 60.16
N LEU A 13 -26.71 9.34 60.66
CA LEU A 13 -27.87 9.01 59.83
C LEU A 13 -28.49 10.23 59.10
N LEU A 14 -28.30 11.46 59.61
CA LEU A 14 -28.83 12.68 58.99
C LEU A 14 -27.89 13.30 57.94
N LEU A 15 -26.58 13.04 57.99
CA LEU A 15 -25.64 13.44 56.92
C LEU A 15 -25.62 12.44 55.75
N TYR A 16 -25.95 11.16 55.99
CA TYR A 16 -26.11 10.16 54.93
C TYR A 16 -27.39 10.36 54.09
N LEU A 17 -28.44 10.92 54.70
CA LEU A 17 -29.72 11.23 54.03
C LEU A 17 -29.72 12.56 53.27
N SER A 18 -28.73 13.45 53.47
CA SER A 18 -28.54 14.65 52.64
C SER A 18 -27.54 14.45 51.49
N PHE A 19 -26.59 13.51 51.61
CA PHE A 19 -25.62 13.22 50.54
C PHE A 19 -26.23 12.33 49.42
N THR A 20 -27.20 11.47 49.76
CA THR A 20 -27.91 10.65 48.76
C THR A 20 -28.97 11.45 47.97
N THR A 21 -29.50 12.55 48.51
CA THR A 21 -30.42 13.43 47.77
C THR A 21 -29.73 14.42 46.83
N PHE A 22 -28.43 14.74 47.00
CA PHE A 22 -27.68 15.53 46.00
C PHE A 22 -27.17 14.64 44.85
N LEU A 23 -26.83 13.38 45.14
CA LEU A 23 -26.43 12.40 44.13
C LEU A 23 -27.57 11.92 43.21
N PHE A 24 -28.84 12.05 43.61
CA PHE A 24 -29.99 11.83 42.71
C PHE A 24 -30.44 13.08 41.94
N GLN A 25 -30.02 14.29 42.33
CA GLN A 25 -30.36 15.53 41.62
C GLN A 25 -29.31 15.97 40.59
N THR A 26 -28.07 15.47 40.63
CA THR A 26 -27.12 15.62 39.51
C THR A 26 -27.14 14.42 38.53
N ALA A 27 -27.62 13.25 38.98
CA ALA A 27 -27.88 12.11 38.09
C ALA A 27 -29.17 12.23 37.24
N SER A 28 -30.00 13.26 37.49
CA SER A 28 -31.20 13.56 36.70
C SER A 28 -30.97 14.59 35.58
N CYS A 29 -29.71 14.90 35.26
CA CYS A 29 -29.34 15.60 34.02
C CYS A 29 -28.37 14.79 33.13
N VAL A 30 -28.01 13.54 33.49
CA VAL A 30 -27.08 12.70 32.70
C VAL A 30 -27.59 11.26 32.51
N ALA A 31 -28.85 10.97 32.83
CA ALA A 31 -29.52 9.76 32.34
C ALA A 31 -30.05 10.04 30.92
N VAL A 32 -29.29 9.70 29.89
CA VAL A 32 -29.84 9.57 28.53
C VAL A 32 -30.71 8.30 28.51
N PRO A 33 -31.99 8.38 28.13
CA PRO A 33 -32.89 7.24 28.08
C PRO A 33 -32.47 6.25 26.99
N SER A 34 -32.69 4.97 27.23
CA SER A 34 -32.86 3.99 26.16
C SER A 34 -34.08 4.41 25.31
N SER A 35 -33.84 4.92 24.10
CA SER A 35 -34.86 5.15 23.09
C SER A 35 -34.64 4.21 21.91
N GLU A 36 -35.27 3.04 21.96
CA GLU A 36 -36.02 2.60 20.79
C GLU A 36 -37.08 3.67 20.51
N ASP A 37 -37.16 4.11 19.25
CA ASP A 37 -38.14 5.04 18.66
C ASP A 37 -38.24 6.48 19.25
N ALA A 38 -37.48 7.43 18.67
CA ALA A 38 -37.99 8.76 18.26
C ALA A 38 -36.93 9.64 17.56
N SER A 39 -37.05 9.73 16.22
CA SER A 39 -36.93 10.90 15.34
C SER A 39 -35.70 11.84 15.38
N ASN A 40 -34.99 11.85 14.23
CA ASN A 40 -34.51 13.03 13.47
C ASN A 40 -33.87 14.17 14.27
N ASP A 41 -32.55 14.13 14.44
CA ASP A 41 -31.74 15.34 14.32
C ASP A 41 -30.85 15.21 13.08
N ASN A 42 -31.20 16.03 12.09
CA ASN A 42 -30.60 16.10 10.76
C ASN A 42 -29.19 16.69 10.84
N PHE A 43 -28.15 15.88 11.01
CA PHE A 43 -26.89 16.21 10.36
C PHE A 43 -27.11 16.06 8.85
N LYS A 44 -27.26 17.18 8.14
CA LYS A 44 -27.32 17.17 6.67
C LYS A 44 -26.02 16.59 6.15
N ARG A 45 -26.07 15.37 5.61
CA ARG A 45 -24.97 14.77 4.87
C ARG A 45 -24.94 15.33 3.45
N ALA A 46 -23.77 15.34 2.81
CA ALA A 46 -23.67 15.75 1.41
C ALA A 46 -24.62 14.95 0.49
N ASP A 47 -24.73 13.63 0.72
CA ASP A 47 -25.59 12.75 -0.06
C ASP A 47 -27.08 12.94 0.21
N ASP A 48 -27.53 13.54 1.32
CA ASP A 48 -28.95 13.81 1.57
C ASP A 48 -29.58 14.72 0.49
N SER A 49 -28.75 15.47 -0.25
CA SER A 49 -29.16 16.30 -1.38
C SER A 49 -29.04 15.60 -2.76
N GLY A 50 -28.49 14.38 -2.80
CA GLY A 50 -28.34 13.56 -4.00
C GLY A 50 -29.56 12.70 -4.34
N ASP A 51 -29.54 12.12 -5.53
CA ASP A 51 -30.60 11.22 -5.99
C ASP A 51 -30.47 9.82 -5.38
N VAL A 52 -31.60 9.11 -5.31
CA VAL A 52 -31.67 7.73 -4.84
C VAL A 52 -31.43 6.77 -6.00
N TYR A 53 -30.57 5.79 -5.77
CA TYR A 53 -30.23 4.72 -6.71
C TYR A 53 -30.53 3.35 -6.09
N LEU A 54 -30.56 2.31 -6.93
CA LEU A 54 -30.48 0.93 -6.51
C LEU A 54 -29.00 0.51 -6.49
N LEU A 55 -28.48 0.20 -5.31
CA LEU A 55 -27.06 -0.05 -5.07
C LEU A 55 -26.85 -1.48 -4.57
N GLY A 56 -25.83 -2.16 -5.09
CA GLY A 56 -25.45 -3.50 -4.67
C GLY A 56 -23.95 -3.70 -4.74
N VAL A 57 -23.40 -4.45 -3.78
CA VAL A 57 -21.96 -4.76 -3.68
C VAL A 57 -21.74 -6.24 -3.42
N GLY A 58 -20.65 -6.79 -3.94
CA GLY A 58 -20.30 -8.19 -3.71
C GLY A 58 -18.81 -8.46 -3.91
N LYS A 59 -18.26 -9.36 -3.10
CA LYS A 59 -16.87 -9.84 -3.16
C LYS A 59 -16.87 -11.36 -3.31
N ALA A 60 -15.97 -11.92 -4.11
CA ALA A 60 -15.76 -13.37 -4.22
C ALA A 60 -14.33 -13.70 -4.68
N ASP A 61 -13.83 -14.86 -4.28
CA ASP A 61 -12.48 -15.36 -4.56
C ASP A 61 -12.33 -15.72 -6.05
N VAL A 62 -11.24 -15.24 -6.67
CA VAL A 62 -10.83 -15.55 -8.05
C VAL A 62 -9.44 -16.17 -8.13
N THR A 63 -8.90 -16.63 -6.99
CA THR A 63 -7.55 -17.17 -6.89
C THR A 63 -7.40 -18.43 -7.74
N GLY A 64 -6.66 -18.32 -8.83
CA GLY A 64 -6.31 -19.45 -9.69
C GLY A 64 -5.21 -20.35 -9.10
N PRO A 65 -4.60 -21.21 -9.92
CA PRO A 65 -3.46 -22.03 -9.54
C PRO A 65 -2.29 -21.24 -8.96
N VAL A 66 -1.91 -21.52 -7.71
CA VAL A 66 -0.84 -20.79 -7.00
C VAL A 66 0.55 -21.39 -7.19
N VAL A 67 0.68 -22.50 -7.93
CA VAL A 67 1.96 -23.17 -8.23
C VAL A 67 2.08 -23.61 -9.67
N GLU A 68 3.31 -23.81 -10.14
CA GLU A 68 3.65 -24.44 -11.44
C GLU A 68 3.02 -23.77 -12.68
N LEU A 69 2.48 -22.56 -12.53
CA LEU A 69 2.05 -21.68 -13.61
C LEU A 69 2.89 -20.41 -13.56
N ASN A 70 3.20 -19.85 -14.73
CA ASN A 70 3.77 -18.51 -14.79
C ASN A 70 2.81 -17.48 -14.19
N LEU A 71 3.35 -16.39 -13.66
CA LEU A 71 2.57 -15.23 -13.24
C LEU A 71 2.36 -14.29 -14.44
N MET A 72 1.21 -13.62 -14.47
CA MET A 72 0.82 -12.72 -15.57
C MET A 72 1.34 -11.32 -15.32
N GLY A 73 1.94 -10.69 -16.33
CA GLY A 73 2.39 -9.29 -16.27
C GLY A 73 3.78 -9.11 -16.86
N TYR A 74 4.80 -9.55 -16.12
CA TYR A 74 6.22 -9.37 -16.49
C TYR A 74 6.69 -10.13 -17.73
N ALA A 75 5.89 -11.09 -18.20
CA ALA A 75 6.22 -11.95 -19.33
C ALA A 75 7.54 -12.73 -19.18
N ASP A 76 7.95 -13.02 -17.94
CA ASP A 76 9.14 -13.82 -17.64
C ASP A 76 8.80 -15.32 -17.50
N LEU A 77 9.57 -16.17 -18.17
CA LEU A 77 9.39 -17.62 -18.13
C LEU A 77 9.90 -18.23 -16.81
N GLY A 78 10.79 -17.54 -16.10
CA GLY A 78 11.32 -17.94 -14.80
C GLY A 78 10.38 -17.64 -13.63
N GLN A 79 9.46 -16.68 -13.80
CA GLN A 79 8.49 -16.29 -12.79
C GLN A 79 7.33 -17.30 -12.69
N ILE A 80 7.59 -18.40 -12.00
CA ILE A 80 6.65 -19.51 -11.80
C ILE A 80 6.11 -19.45 -10.37
N GLY A 81 4.80 -19.58 -10.21
CA GLY A 81 4.13 -19.65 -8.92
C GLY A 81 4.70 -20.75 -8.02
N THR A 82 4.95 -20.40 -6.77
CA THR A 82 5.44 -21.30 -5.70
C THR A 82 4.53 -21.31 -4.49
N GLY A 83 3.48 -20.49 -4.45
CA GLY A 83 2.66 -20.34 -3.27
C GLY A 83 1.74 -19.13 -3.33
N LEU A 84 1.17 -18.80 -2.17
CA LEU A 84 0.17 -17.77 -1.97
C LEU A 84 0.57 -16.91 -0.77
N ARG A 85 0.57 -15.59 -0.95
CA ARG A 85 0.67 -14.61 0.14
C ARG A 85 -0.65 -13.90 0.40
N GLN A 86 -1.46 -13.70 -0.64
CA GLN A 86 -2.77 -13.07 -0.50
C GLN A 86 -3.73 -13.60 -1.57
N ARG A 87 -4.93 -13.99 -1.14
CA ARG A 87 -6.04 -14.32 -2.06
C ARG A 87 -6.37 -13.16 -3.01
N LEU A 88 -6.81 -13.51 -4.20
CA LEU A 88 -7.26 -12.59 -5.25
C LEU A 88 -8.78 -12.53 -5.26
N TYR A 89 -9.37 -11.35 -5.40
CA TYR A 89 -10.83 -11.18 -5.37
C TYR A 89 -11.41 -10.49 -6.60
N SER A 90 -12.64 -10.85 -6.94
CA SER A 90 -13.56 -10.04 -7.74
C SER A 90 -14.42 -9.19 -6.81
N ARG A 91 -14.48 -7.89 -7.07
CA ARG A 91 -15.33 -6.93 -6.35
C ARG A 91 -16.31 -6.29 -7.34
N ALA A 92 -17.60 -6.54 -7.14
CA ALA A 92 -18.70 -6.11 -7.99
C ALA A 92 -19.44 -4.93 -7.38
N PHE A 93 -19.69 -3.91 -8.20
CA PHE A 93 -20.47 -2.72 -7.85
C PHE A 93 -21.62 -2.57 -8.84
N ILE A 94 -22.85 -2.63 -8.34
CA ILE A 94 -24.08 -2.48 -9.13
C ILE A 94 -24.72 -1.15 -8.79
N VAL A 95 -25.02 -0.38 -9.83
CA VAL A 95 -25.78 0.86 -9.75
C VAL A 95 -26.95 0.76 -10.71
N GLY A 96 -28.15 1.08 -10.24
CA GLY A 96 -29.37 1.01 -11.02
C GLY A 96 -30.33 2.16 -10.73
N ASN A 97 -31.23 2.43 -11.68
CA ASN A 97 -32.34 3.35 -11.51
C ASN A 97 -33.46 2.64 -10.73
N PRO A 98 -33.92 3.18 -9.58
CA PRO A 98 -34.98 2.56 -8.79
C PRO A 98 -36.35 2.65 -9.47
N ASP A 99 -36.55 3.63 -10.36
CA ASP A 99 -37.81 3.86 -11.09
C ASP A 99 -37.86 3.04 -12.39
N GLU A 100 -36.69 2.71 -12.97
CA GLU A 100 -36.55 1.85 -14.15
C GLU A 100 -35.52 0.74 -13.90
N PRO A 101 -35.89 -0.38 -13.26
CA PRO A 101 -34.92 -1.39 -12.79
C PRO A 101 -34.05 -2.04 -13.88
N LYS A 102 -34.41 -1.88 -15.16
CA LYS A 102 -33.61 -2.34 -16.32
C LYS A 102 -32.41 -1.43 -16.61
N GLU A 103 -32.50 -0.16 -16.23
CA GLU A 103 -31.41 0.80 -16.29
C GLU A 103 -30.45 0.53 -15.13
N ARG A 104 -29.38 -0.22 -15.40
CA ARG A 104 -28.33 -0.52 -14.43
C ARG A 104 -27.03 -0.86 -15.12
N PHE A 105 -25.94 -0.82 -14.37
CA PHE A 105 -24.65 -1.37 -14.77
C PHE A 105 -23.97 -2.11 -13.62
N VAL A 106 -22.98 -2.92 -13.99
CA VAL A 106 -22.02 -3.60 -13.10
C VAL A 106 -20.63 -3.13 -13.46
N TYR A 107 -19.88 -2.69 -12.45
CA TYR A 107 -18.45 -2.44 -12.56
C TYR A 107 -17.71 -3.49 -11.71
N LEU A 108 -16.87 -4.31 -12.35
CA LEU A 108 -16.06 -5.33 -11.68
C LEU A 108 -14.61 -4.88 -11.58
N VAL A 109 -14.06 -4.93 -10.38
CA VAL A 109 -12.62 -4.80 -10.11
C VAL A 109 -12.08 -6.18 -9.75
N LEU A 110 -11.24 -6.76 -10.60
CA LEU A 110 -10.62 -8.05 -10.40
C LEU A 110 -9.16 -7.87 -9.96
N ASP A 111 -8.70 -8.64 -8.96
CA ASP A 111 -7.27 -8.73 -8.60
C ASP A 111 -6.47 -9.53 -9.66
N THR A 112 -6.60 -9.15 -10.92
CA THR A 112 -5.93 -9.70 -12.10
C THR A 112 -5.15 -8.60 -12.82
N GLN A 113 -4.28 -9.00 -13.74
CA GLN A 113 -3.52 -8.06 -14.58
C GLN A 113 -4.44 -7.17 -15.44
N SER A 114 -5.57 -7.67 -15.91
CA SER A 114 -6.50 -6.90 -16.73
C SER A 114 -7.88 -7.55 -16.74
N GLY A 115 -8.87 -6.82 -17.24
CA GLY A 115 -10.00 -7.47 -17.91
C GLY A 115 -9.55 -8.04 -19.26
N ASP A 116 -10.20 -9.10 -19.74
CA ASP A 116 -9.89 -9.69 -21.05
C ASP A 116 -11.12 -10.28 -21.72
N THR A 117 -11.10 -10.32 -23.06
CA THR A 117 -12.22 -10.73 -23.91
C THR A 117 -12.73 -12.13 -23.52
N ALA A 118 -11.83 -13.05 -23.17
CA ALA A 118 -12.18 -14.43 -22.81
C ALA A 118 -12.93 -14.48 -21.47
N ILE A 119 -12.39 -13.83 -20.43
CA ILE A 119 -13.02 -13.84 -19.10
C ILE A 119 -14.31 -13.03 -19.11
N ARG A 120 -14.38 -11.88 -19.80
CA ARG A 120 -15.61 -11.11 -19.94
C ARG A 120 -16.72 -11.91 -20.60
N ARG A 121 -16.39 -12.63 -21.69
CA ARG A 121 -17.33 -13.53 -22.36
C ARG A 121 -17.82 -14.63 -21.42
N GLY A 122 -16.92 -15.28 -20.68
CA GLY A 122 -17.28 -16.30 -19.69
C GLY A 122 -18.16 -15.78 -18.57
N ILE A 123 -17.86 -14.59 -18.05
CA ILE A 123 -18.65 -13.92 -17.01
C ILE A 123 -20.07 -13.62 -17.52
N LEU A 124 -20.21 -13.06 -18.71
CA LEU A 124 -21.53 -12.79 -19.32
C LEU A 124 -22.33 -14.09 -19.54
N GLU A 125 -21.69 -15.14 -20.03
CA GLU A 125 -22.29 -16.47 -20.19
C GLU A 125 -22.73 -17.04 -18.83
N GLY A 126 -21.89 -16.91 -17.80
CA GLY A 126 -22.17 -17.39 -16.44
C GLY A 126 -23.28 -16.61 -15.74
N ILE A 127 -23.30 -15.28 -15.86
CA ILE A 127 -24.38 -14.43 -15.34
C ILE A 127 -25.70 -14.79 -16.02
N ALA A 128 -25.71 -14.96 -17.35
CA ALA A 128 -26.91 -15.38 -18.07
C ALA A 128 -27.42 -16.77 -17.62
N ALA A 129 -26.51 -17.66 -17.22
CA ALA A 129 -26.85 -18.99 -16.72
C ALA A 129 -27.46 -18.99 -15.30
N LEU A 130 -27.33 -17.91 -14.52
CA LEU A 130 -27.94 -17.79 -13.19
C LEU A 130 -29.48 -17.71 -13.25
N GLY A 131 -30.05 -17.23 -14.35
CA GLY A 131 -31.50 -17.18 -14.56
C GLY A 131 -31.99 -15.84 -15.13
N SER A 132 -33.30 -15.76 -15.38
CA SER A 132 -33.91 -14.61 -16.05
C SER A 132 -33.85 -13.29 -15.25
N GLU A 133 -33.68 -13.36 -13.93
CA GLU A 133 -33.51 -12.16 -13.08
C GLU A 133 -32.18 -11.44 -13.34
N TYR A 134 -31.19 -12.15 -13.88
CA TYR A 134 -29.87 -11.63 -14.25
C TYR A 134 -29.80 -11.18 -15.71
N SER A 135 -30.87 -11.34 -16.52
CA SER A 135 -30.86 -11.01 -17.96
C SER A 135 -30.68 -9.53 -18.27
N VAL A 136 -30.77 -8.69 -17.24
CA VAL A 136 -30.52 -7.25 -17.30
C VAL A 136 -29.02 -6.93 -17.49
N TYR A 137 -28.13 -7.86 -17.14
CA TYR A 137 -26.69 -7.72 -17.32
C TYR A 137 -26.28 -8.23 -18.70
N THR A 138 -25.84 -7.32 -19.55
CA THR A 138 -25.48 -7.55 -20.95
C THR A 138 -24.08 -6.99 -21.24
N THR A 139 -23.63 -7.12 -22.48
CA THR A 139 -22.40 -6.46 -22.94
C THR A 139 -22.42 -4.94 -22.76
N ASP A 140 -23.60 -4.31 -22.76
CA ASP A 140 -23.73 -2.85 -22.66
C ASP A 140 -23.33 -2.30 -21.30
N ASN A 141 -23.58 -3.08 -20.26
CA ASN A 141 -23.60 -2.57 -18.90
C ASN A 141 -22.79 -3.42 -17.91
N VAL A 142 -22.04 -4.42 -18.38
CA VAL A 142 -21.04 -5.13 -17.55
C VAL A 142 -19.64 -4.70 -18.00
N ALA A 143 -18.93 -4.03 -17.09
CA ALA A 143 -17.53 -3.66 -17.24
C ALA A 143 -16.65 -4.59 -16.39
N VAL A 144 -15.60 -5.15 -16.98
CA VAL A 144 -14.65 -6.05 -16.31
C VAL A 144 -13.28 -5.40 -16.33
N THR A 145 -12.76 -4.92 -15.20
CA THR A 145 -11.44 -4.29 -15.08
C THR A 145 -10.52 -5.07 -14.16
N GLY A 146 -9.21 -4.96 -14.38
CA GLY A 146 -8.18 -5.51 -13.50
C GLY A 146 -7.55 -4.43 -12.62
N THR A 147 -7.09 -4.81 -11.42
CA THR A 147 -6.20 -3.99 -10.59
C THR A 147 -4.80 -3.88 -11.17
N HIS A 148 -4.50 -4.65 -12.22
CA HIS A 148 -3.20 -4.71 -12.86
C HIS A 148 -2.09 -5.25 -11.95
N SER A 149 -2.43 -6.25 -11.12
CA SER A 149 -1.43 -7.03 -10.37
C SER A 149 -0.61 -7.90 -11.33
N HIS A 150 0.72 -7.86 -11.18
CA HIS A 150 1.67 -8.70 -11.89
C HIS A 150 2.04 -9.99 -11.11
N ALA A 151 1.32 -10.26 -10.02
CA ALA A 151 1.52 -11.41 -9.14
C ALA A 151 0.32 -12.38 -9.14
N GLY A 152 -0.49 -12.38 -10.19
CA GLY A 152 -1.60 -13.34 -10.38
C GLY A 152 -1.24 -14.46 -11.37
N PRO A 153 -1.90 -15.63 -11.33
CA PRO A 153 -1.64 -16.72 -12.27
C PRO A 153 -1.99 -16.34 -13.71
N ALA A 154 -1.18 -16.84 -14.65
CA ALA A 154 -1.33 -16.60 -16.08
C ALA A 154 -2.28 -17.56 -16.81
N GLY A 155 -2.51 -17.30 -18.10
CA GLY A 155 -3.11 -18.24 -19.03
C GLY A 155 -4.63 -18.13 -19.22
N TRP A 156 -5.25 -16.97 -19.00
CA TRP A 156 -6.71 -16.80 -19.15
C TRP A 156 -7.09 -15.82 -20.28
N ASN A 157 -6.11 -15.24 -20.97
CA ASN A 157 -6.33 -14.27 -22.03
C ASN A 157 -6.88 -14.90 -23.33
N ASN A 158 -7.61 -14.13 -24.13
CA ASN A 158 -8.16 -14.60 -25.40
C ASN A 158 -7.12 -14.69 -26.53
N TYR A 159 -6.12 -13.82 -26.54
CA TYR A 159 -5.18 -13.69 -27.66
C TYR A 159 -3.85 -14.37 -27.34
N LEU A 160 -3.15 -14.87 -28.38
CA LEU A 160 -1.93 -15.66 -28.17
C LEU A 160 -0.79 -14.85 -27.53
N MET A 161 -0.63 -13.57 -27.85
CA MET A 161 0.54 -12.79 -27.41
C MET A 161 0.73 -12.81 -25.87
N PRO A 162 -0.26 -12.47 -25.03
CA PRO A 162 -0.13 -12.63 -23.57
C PRO A 162 -0.07 -14.08 -23.08
N GLN A 163 -0.48 -15.07 -23.90
CA GLN A 163 -0.40 -16.48 -23.54
C GLN A 163 1.01 -17.09 -23.73
N ILE A 164 1.91 -16.45 -24.49
CA ILE A 164 3.23 -17.03 -24.80
C ILE A 164 4.05 -17.28 -23.53
N SER A 165 4.16 -16.27 -22.66
CA SER A 165 4.85 -16.40 -21.36
C SER A 165 4.07 -17.27 -20.37
N ALA A 166 2.75 -17.38 -20.54
CA ALA A 166 1.90 -18.29 -19.75
C ALA A 166 2.08 -19.78 -20.12
N LEU A 167 2.80 -20.06 -21.23
CA LEU A 167 2.85 -21.36 -21.88
C LEU A 167 1.48 -21.84 -22.38
N GLY A 168 0.60 -20.89 -22.73
CA GLY A 168 -0.73 -21.14 -23.30
C GLY A 168 -1.90 -20.80 -22.38
N PHE A 169 -3.08 -21.27 -22.76
CA PHE A 169 -4.31 -21.10 -22.01
C PHE A 169 -4.46 -22.17 -20.93
N ASN A 170 -4.79 -21.74 -19.71
CA ASN A 170 -5.00 -22.56 -18.55
C ASN A 170 -6.48 -22.50 -18.13
N GLN A 171 -7.20 -23.59 -18.37
CA GLN A 171 -8.63 -23.68 -18.07
C GLN A 171 -8.95 -23.46 -16.59
N GLN A 172 -8.08 -23.90 -15.67
CA GLN A 172 -8.32 -23.80 -14.24
C GLN A 172 -8.18 -22.34 -13.75
N ALA A 173 -7.17 -21.60 -14.23
CA ALA A 173 -7.02 -20.18 -13.95
C ALA A 173 -8.21 -19.37 -14.53
N TYR A 174 -8.57 -19.64 -15.79
CA TYR A 174 -9.73 -19.04 -16.44
C TYR A 174 -11.03 -19.26 -15.66
N GLN A 175 -11.31 -20.51 -15.28
CA GLN A 175 -12.56 -20.88 -14.64
C GLN A 175 -12.68 -20.28 -13.24
N ALA A 176 -11.58 -20.22 -12.47
CA ALA A 176 -11.56 -19.57 -11.15
C ALA A 176 -11.98 -18.09 -11.23
N ILE A 177 -11.44 -17.37 -12.23
CA ILE A 177 -11.79 -15.97 -12.46
C ILE A 177 -13.26 -15.82 -12.86
N VAL A 178 -13.75 -16.64 -13.79
CA VAL A 178 -15.14 -16.58 -14.26
C VAL A 178 -16.12 -16.90 -13.15
N ASP A 179 -15.93 -18.01 -12.42
CA ASP A 179 -16.85 -18.44 -11.37
C ASP A 179 -16.89 -17.46 -10.20
N GLY A 180 -15.72 -16.99 -9.77
CA GLY A 180 -15.61 -15.97 -8.72
C GLY A 180 -16.27 -14.65 -9.13
N ALA A 181 -16.03 -14.17 -10.35
CA ALA A 181 -16.67 -12.95 -10.83
C ALA A 181 -18.20 -13.09 -11.01
N VAL A 182 -18.70 -14.25 -11.46
CA VAL A 182 -20.14 -14.51 -11.51
C VAL A 182 -20.73 -14.52 -10.08
N LEU A 183 -20.02 -15.11 -9.11
CA LEU A 183 -20.43 -15.13 -7.71
C LEU A 183 -20.43 -13.74 -7.07
N SER A 184 -19.45 -12.89 -7.36
CA SER A 184 -19.43 -11.51 -6.85
C SER A 184 -20.60 -10.69 -7.42
N VAL A 185 -20.91 -10.84 -8.71
CA VAL A 185 -22.10 -10.21 -9.34
C VAL A 185 -23.38 -10.73 -8.72
N LYS A 186 -23.47 -12.04 -8.47
CA LYS A 186 -24.63 -12.63 -7.80
C LYS A 186 -24.82 -12.02 -6.40
N ARG A 187 -23.77 -11.98 -5.58
CA ARG A 187 -23.79 -11.37 -4.24
C ARG A 187 -24.20 -9.90 -4.30
N ALA A 188 -23.69 -9.16 -5.27
CA ALA A 188 -24.06 -7.75 -5.49
C ALA A 188 -25.51 -7.56 -5.96
N HIS A 189 -26.04 -8.48 -6.75
CA HIS A 189 -27.45 -8.46 -7.15
C HIS A 189 -28.37 -8.78 -5.97
N GLU A 190 -28.02 -9.79 -5.18
CA GLU A 190 -28.80 -10.21 -4.01
C GLU A 190 -28.76 -9.18 -2.87
N SER A 191 -27.73 -8.31 -2.83
CA SER A 191 -27.61 -7.20 -1.87
C SER A 191 -28.26 -5.88 -2.32
N LEU A 192 -28.95 -5.86 -3.48
CA LEU A 192 -29.54 -4.63 -4.04
C LEU A 192 -30.49 -3.95 -3.06
N THR A 193 -30.20 -2.68 -2.75
CA THR A 193 -30.97 -1.84 -1.84
C THR A 193 -31.06 -0.41 -2.36
N LYS A 194 -32.03 0.36 -1.87
CA LYS A 194 -32.02 1.81 -2.10
C LYS A 194 -30.85 2.45 -1.35
N GLY A 195 -30.18 3.38 -2.01
CA GLY A 195 -29.04 4.09 -1.46
C GLY A 195 -28.70 5.34 -2.25
N ARG A 196 -27.67 6.05 -1.82
CA ARG A 196 -27.15 7.25 -2.45
C ARG A 196 -25.66 7.15 -2.71
N LEU A 197 -25.23 7.91 -3.71
CA LEU A 197 -23.83 7.98 -4.12
C LEU A 197 -23.28 9.37 -3.84
N SER A 198 -22.04 9.42 -3.35
CA SER A 198 -21.25 10.65 -3.30
C SER A 198 -19.82 10.41 -3.75
N VAL A 199 -19.19 11.48 -4.21
CA VAL A 199 -17.83 11.47 -4.74
C VAL A 199 -16.93 12.30 -3.86
N GLY A 200 -15.77 11.75 -3.51
CA GLY A 200 -14.69 12.43 -2.83
C GLY A 200 -13.41 12.32 -3.62
N LYS A 201 -12.49 13.24 -3.40
CA LYS A 201 -11.17 13.27 -4.02
C LYS A 201 -10.12 13.57 -2.97
N ILE A 202 -9.00 12.87 -3.03
CA ILE A 202 -7.86 13.14 -2.15
C ILE A 202 -6.56 12.98 -2.94
N ARG A 203 -5.58 13.83 -2.62
CA ARG A 203 -4.24 13.74 -3.19
C ARG A 203 -3.41 12.74 -2.39
N ILE A 204 -2.66 11.88 -3.08
CA ILE A 204 -1.77 10.89 -2.48
C ILE A 204 -0.35 11.15 -2.97
N GLU A 205 0.52 11.49 -2.03
CA GLU A 205 1.95 11.68 -2.29
C GLU A 205 2.74 10.39 -2.12
N ASP A 206 3.89 10.33 -2.78
CA ASP A 206 4.90 9.28 -2.59
C ASP A 206 4.40 7.83 -2.74
N VAL A 207 3.55 7.59 -3.74
CA VAL A 207 3.05 6.24 -4.09
C VAL A 207 3.26 5.88 -5.56
N ASN A 208 3.50 6.87 -6.42
CA ASN A 208 3.72 6.68 -7.84
C ASN A 208 4.69 7.73 -8.40
N ILE A 209 5.49 7.34 -9.39
CA ILE A 209 6.28 8.25 -10.24
C ILE A 209 6.10 7.86 -11.71
N ASN A 210 6.56 8.71 -12.63
CA ASN A 210 6.48 8.41 -14.07
C ASN A 210 7.70 7.58 -14.52
N ARG A 211 7.47 6.35 -15.00
CA ARG A 211 8.56 5.44 -15.46
C ARG A 211 9.04 5.72 -16.90
N SER A 212 8.35 6.62 -17.60
CA SER A 212 8.64 7.05 -18.97
C SER A 212 8.59 8.58 -19.09
N LEU A 213 9.15 9.27 -18.10
CA LEU A 213 9.13 10.74 -18.00
C LEU A 213 9.68 11.43 -19.26
N TYR A 214 10.67 10.85 -19.94
CA TYR A 214 11.16 11.38 -21.22
C TYR A 214 10.08 11.42 -22.31
N ALA A 215 9.23 10.38 -22.40
CA ALA A 215 8.11 10.36 -23.33
C ALA A 215 7.02 11.37 -22.91
N TYR A 216 6.69 11.44 -21.61
CA TYR A 216 5.77 12.45 -21.10
C TYR A 216 6.20 13.87 -21.48
N GLN A 217 7.51 14.17 -21.43
CA GLN A 217 8.05 15.49 -21.79
C GLN A 217 7.88 15.87 -23.27
N ALA A 218 7.59 14.91 -24.16
CA ALA A 218 7.28 15.17 -25.57
C ALA A 218 5.89 15.81 -25.75
N ASN A 219 4.97 15.65 -24.81
CA ASN A 219 3.69 16.36 -24.83
C ASN A 219 3.92 17.88 -24.81
N PRO A 220 3.06 18.68 -25.48
CA PRO A 220 3.22 20.13 -25.57
C PRO A 220 3.41 20.78 -24.21
N LYS A 221 4.43 21.64 -24.07
CA LYS A 221 4.72 22.32 -22.80
C LYS A 221 3.51 23.10 -22.27
N SER A 222 2.75 23.76 -23.15
CA SER A 222 1.54 24.49 -22.79
C SER A 222 0.42 23.60 -22.22
N GLU A 223 0.41 22.31 -22.53
CA GLU A 223 -0.50 21.34 -21.92
C GLU A 223 0.06 20.83 -20.60
N ARG A 224 1.35 20.48 -20.54
CA ARG A 224 2.00 20.00 -19.31
C ARG A 224 1.94 21.05 -18.19
N ASP A 225 2.12 22.32 -18.50
CA ASP A 225 2.05 23.43 -17.55
C ASP A 225 0.65 23.61 -16.89
N LYS A 226 -0.38 22.89 -17.35
CA LYS A 226 -1.71 22.86 -16.72
C LYS A 226 -1.80 21.91 -15.53
N TYR A 227 -0.82 21.05 -15.36
CA TYR A 227 -0.81 20.01 -14.32
C TYR A 227 0.37 20.24 -13.39
N GLN A 228 0.15 20.00 -12.10
CA GLN A 228 1.18 20.12 -11.08
C GLN A 228 2.25 19.02 -11.20
N ASP A 229 1.84 17.81 -11.61
CA ASP A 229 2.69 16.61 -11.58
C ASP A 229 2.68 15.85 -12.92
N GLU A 230 3.73 15.07 -13.13
CA GLU A 230 3.92 14.21 -14.31
C GLU A 230 3.20 12.86 -14.21
N VAL A 231 2.48 12.63 -13.10
CA VAL A 231 1.54 11.52 -12.89
C VAL A 231 0.26 12.05 -12.25
N ASP A 232 -0.84 11.28 -12.34
CA ASP A 232 -2.05 11.62 -11.59
C ASP A 232 -1.90 11.23 -10.11
N LYS A 233 -1.95 12.24 -9.23
CA LYS A 233 -1.83 12.12 -7.77
C LYS A 233 -3.18 12.09 -7.03
N GLU A 234 -4.28 12.34 -7.74
CA GLU A 234 -5.62 12.37 -7.16
C GLU A 234 -6.25 10.97 -7.21
N LEU A 235 -6.65 10.46 -6.04
CA LEU A 235 -7.58 9.34 -5.91
C LEU A 235 -9.00 9.88 -5.91
N THR A 236 -9.85 9.35 -6.80
CA THR A 236 -11.30 9.62 -6.78
C THR A 236 -12.03 8.44 -6.14
N MET A 237 -12.91 8.69 -5.18
CA MET A 237 -13.73 7.69 -4.48
C MET A 237 -15.21 7.92 -4.74
N LEU A 238 -15.92 6.88 -5.15
CA LEU A 238 -17.38 6.81 -5.19
C LEU A 238 -17.87 5.97 -4.00
N LYS A 239 -18.62 6.59 -3.08
CA LYS A 239 -19.12 5.97 -1.85
C LYS A 239 -20.57 5.52 -2.01
N PHE A 240 -20.88 4.30 -1.56
CA PHE A 240 -22.22 3.69 -1.63
C PHE A 240 -22.85 3.70 -0.23
N THR A 241 -23.79 4.62 0.02
CA THR A 241 -24.52 4.74 1.28
C THR A 241 -25.89 4.08 1.16
N ARG A 242 -26.25 3.17 2.08
CA ARG A 242 -27.59 2.56 2.14
C ARG A 242 -28.59 3.49 2.84
N ASP A 243 -29.79 3.63 2.27
CA ASP A 243 -30.81 4.57 2.76
C ASP A 243 -31.50 4.13 4.05
N SER A 244 -31.61 2.82 4.29
CA SER A 244 -32.41 2.29 5.39
C SER A 244 -31.82 2.57 6.77
N ASP A 245 -30.50 2.68 6.85
CA ASP A 245 -29.75 2.78 8.11
C ASP A 245 -28.47 3.61 8.00
N ASN A 246 -28.26 4.28 6.86
CA ASN A 246 -27.15 5.19 6.63
C ASN A 246 -25.76 4.56 6.67
N LYS A 247 -25.67 3.24 6.64
CA LYS A 247 -24.40 2.52 6.59
C LYS A 247 -23.79 2.55 5.19
N VAL A 248 -22.48 2.66 5.12
CA VAL A 248 -21.74 2.52 3.87
C VAL A 248 -21.63 1.04 3.53
N THR A 249 -22.09 0.64 2.35
CA THR A 249 -21.98 -0.74 1.85
C THR A 249 -20.70 -0.97 1.06
N GLY A 250 -20.12 0.07 0.47
CA GLY A 250 -18.85 -0.07 -0.24
C GLY A 250 -18.31 1.24 -0.77
N VAL A 251 -17.08 1.16 -1.25
CA VAL A 251 -16.41 2.25 -1.97
C VAL A 251 -15.78 1.72 -3.24
N LEU A 252 -15.83 2.51 -4.30
CA LEU A 252 -15.14 2.23 -5.55
C LEU A 252 -14.21 3.40 -5.86
N THR A 253 -12.91 3.13 -6.03
CA THR A 253 -11.88 4.15 -6.21
C THR A 253 -11.17 4.02 -7.55
N TRP A 254 -10.65 5.13 -8.06
CA TRP A 254 -9.77 5.21 -9.23
C TRP A 254 -8.50 5.94 -8.84
N PHE A 255 -7.36 5.26 -8.98
CA PHE A 255 -6.05 5.82 -8.68
C PHE A 255 -4.94 5.17 -9.54
N SER A 256 -3.98 5.97 -9.98
CA SER A 256 -2.94 5.58 -10.93
C SER A 256 -1.68 5.05 -10.23
N VAL A 257 -1.57 3.74 -10.04
CA VAL A 257 -0.33 3.10 -9.55
C VAL A 257 -0.27 1.67 -10.06
N HIS A 258 0.79 1.34 -10.79
CA HIS A 258 0.98 0.02 -11.40
C HIS A 258 1.08 -1.08 -10.32
N GLY A 259 0.53 -2.26 -10.58
CA GLY A 259 0.60 -3.41 -9.65
C GLY A 259 1.90 -4.21 -9.80
N THR A 260 3.03 -3.51 -9.67
CA THR A 260 4.40 -4.03 -9.83
C THR A 260 5.27 -3.70 -8.61
N SER A 261 4.66 -3.60 -7.42
CA SER A 261 5.45 -3.46 -6.20
C SER A 261 6.10 -4.78 -5.80
N LEU A 262 5.46 -5.92 -6.09
CA LEU A 262 6.10 -7.22 -6.10
C LEU A 262 6.90 -7.34 -7.39
N TYR A 263 8.22 -7.50 -7.25
CA TYR A 263 9.15 -7.50 -8.38
C TYR A 263 9.03 -8.77 -9.23
N MET A 264 9.66 -8.76 -10.41
CA MET A 264 9.69 -9.90 -11.34
C MET A 264 10.20 -11.20 -10.71
N ASN A 265 11.07 -11.14 -9.70
CA ASN A 265 11.57 -12.32 -8.99
C ASN A 265 10.62 -12.86 -7.89
N ASN A 266 9.49 -12.20 -7.63
CA ASN A 266 8.44 -12.73 -6.76
C ASN A 266 7.79 -13.97 -7.41
N THR A 267 7.51 -14.98 -6.59
CA THR A 267 6.86 -16.22 -7.02
C THR A 267 5.58 -16.54 -6.24
N LEU A 268 5.17 -15.69 -5.30
CA LEU A 268 3.96 -15.88 -4.51
C LEU A 268 2.79 -15.12 -5.13
N VAL A 269 1.62 -15.76 -5.19
CA VAL A 269 0.40 -15.12 -5.67
C VAL A 269 -0.08 -14.07 -4.68
N ALA A 270 -0.41 -12.88 -5.18
CA ALA A 270 -0.95 -11.76 -4.40
C ALA A 270 -1.65 -10.69 -5.26
N GLY A 271 -2.53 -9.89 -4.63
CA GLY A 271 -3.23 -8.77 -5.29
C GLY A 271 -2.40 -7.49 -5.49
N ASP A 272 -1.10 -7.55 -5.17
CA ASP A 272 -0.15 -6.42 -5.16
C ASP A 272 -0.65 -5.23 -4.32
N ASN A 273 -0.15 -4.02 -4.57
CA ASN A 273 -0.41 -2.83 -3.74
C ASN A 273 -1.90 -2.45 -3.63
N LYS A 274 -2.70 -2.65 -4.71
CA LYS A 274 -4.14 -2.40 -4.70
C LYS A 274 -4.93 -3.47 -3.95
N GLY A 275 -4.51 -4.74 -4.05
CA GLY A 275 -5.05 -5.81 -3.22
C GLY A 275 -4.80 -5.57 -1.73
N VAL A 276 -3.59 -5.13 -1.36
CA VAL A 276 -3.27 -4.68 0.01
C VAL A 276 -4.15 -3.50 0.43
N SER A 277 -4.32 -2.49 -0.43
CA SER A 277 -5.16 -1.32 -0.11
C SER A 277 -6.61 -1.70 0.17
N ALA A 278 -7.18 -2.59 -0.65
CA ALA A 278 -8.52 -3.11 -0.51
C ALA A 278 -8.68 -3.90 0.80
N TYR A 279 -7.77 -4.83 1.06
CA TYR A 279 -7.74 -5.63 2.28
C TYR A 279 -7.69 -4.74 3.52
N LEU A 280 -6.77 -3.78 3.58
CA LEU A 280 -6.62 -2.88 4.72
C LEU A 280 -7.88 -2.04 4.98
N LEU A 281 -8.52 -1.52 3.92
CA LEU A 281 -9.75 -0.74 4.09
C LEU A 281 -10.93 -1.62 4.54
N GLU A 282 -11.08 -2.81 3.96
CA GLU A 282 -12.11 -3.77 4.38
C GLU A 282 -11.94 -4.18 5.85
N GLN A 283 -10.71 -4.37 6.32
CA GLN A 283 -10.43 -4.67 7.73
C GLN A 283 -10.68 -3.46 8.64
N ALA A 284 -10.25 -2.26 8.24
CA ALA A 284 -10.35 -1.05 9.07
C ALA A 284 -11.80 -0.65 9.41
N VAL A 285 -12.75 -0.92 8.51
CA VAL A 285 -14.17 -0.56 8.73
C VAL A 285 -15.01 -1.70 9.28
N ARG A 286 -14.48 -2.93 9.32
CA ARG A 286 -15.19 -4.12 9.80
C ARG A 286 -15.63 -3.94 11.25
N GLY A 287 -16.90 -4.21 11.53
CA GLY A 287 -17.48 -4.09 12.88
C GLY A 287 -17.68 -2.66 13.38
N THR A 288 -17.34 -1.64 12.58
CA THR A 288 -17.67 -0.24 12.90
C THR A 288 -19.17 0.03 12.72
N SER A 289 -19.71 1.04 13.40
CA SER A 289 -21.12 1.40 13.26
C SER A 289 -21.47 2.03 11.90
N GLY A 290 -20.49 2.59 11.19
CA GLY A 290 -20.67 3.34 9.94
C GLY A 290 -20.64 2.51 8.65
N ALA A 291 -20.16 1.27 8.70
CA ALA A 291 -20.11 0.35 7.56
C ALA A 291 -21.00 -0.88 7.79
N THR A 292 -21.34 -1.58 6.71
CA THR A 292 -21.98 -2.90 6.79
C THR A 292 -20.94 -4.00 6.99
N ASP A 293 -21.36 -5.15 7.54
CA ASP A 293 -20.46 -6.29 7.76
C ASP A 293 -19.95 -6.89 6.44
N ASP A 294 -20.72 -6.73 5.36
CA ASP A 294 -20.43 -7.16 3.99
C ASP A 294 -19.81 -6.04 3.13
N PHE A 295 -19.17 -5.04 3.77
CA PHE A 295 -18.53 -3.92 3.08
C PHE A 295 -17.50 -4.37 2.03
N VAL A 296 -17.51 -3.72 0.86
CA VAL A 296 -16.58 -4.00 -0.25
C VAL A 296 -15.76 -2.77 -0.65
N ALA A 297 -14.43 -2.90 -0.72
CA ALA A 297 -13.53 -1.84 -1.17
C ALA A 297 -12.89 -2.13 -2.53
N GLY A 298 -13.32 -1.42 -3.57
CA GLY A 298 -12.78 -1.55 -4.92
C GLY A 298 -11.68 -0.52 -5.18
N PHE A 299 -10.48 -0.99 -5.53
CA PHE A 299 -9.37 -0.15 -5.96
C PHE A 299 -9.10 -0.34 -7.46
N SER A 300 -9.86 0.36 -8.31
CA SER A 300 -9.64 0.34 -9.75
C SER A 300 -8.34 1.05 -10.12
N GLN A 301 -7.75 0.61 -11.23
CA GLN A 301 -6.75 1.39 -11.94
C GLN A 301 -7.35 2.63 -12.60
N ALA A 302 -6.48 3.60 -12.87
CA ALA A 302 -6.75 4.79 -13.68
C ALA A 302 -5.72 4.91 -14.83
N ALA A 303 -4.84 5.92 -14.81
CA ALA A 303 -3.78 6.07 -15.79
C ALA A 303 -2.56 5.21 -15.40
N VAL A 304 -2.63 3.91 -15.67
CA VAL A 304 -1.67 2.93 -15.15
C VAL A 304 -0.38 2.84 -15.96
N ALA A 305 -0.39 3.21 -17.24
CA ALA A 305 0.57 2.73 -18.22
C ALA A 305 2.00 3.27 -18.04
N ASP A 306 2.16 4.52 -17.64
CA ASP A 306 3.46 5.18 -17.42
C ASP A 306 3.73 5.50 -15.95
N THR A 307 2.92 4.94 -15.04
CA THR A 307 3.13 5.06 -13.60
C THR A 307 3.87 3.84 -13.06
N THR A 308 4.63 4.01 -11.99
CA THR A 308 5.27 2.92 -11.25
C THR A 308 5.17 3.14 -9.75
N PRO A 309 4.97 2.09 -8.93
CA PRO A 309 5.05 2.17 -7.47
C PRO A 309 6.50 2.23 -6.94
N ASN A 310 7.49 2.11 -7.82
CA ASN A 310 8.91 2.08 -7.48
C ASN A 310 9.46 3.51 -7.32
N VAL A 311 9.00 4.16 -6.25
CA VAL A 311 9.14 5.60 -6.00
C VAL A 311 10.57 6.09 -5.75
N GLU A 312 11.54 5.21 -5.45
CA GLU A 312 12.95 5.61 -5.31
C GLU A 312 13.66 5.83 -6.65
N GLY A 313 12.95 5.62 -7.77
CA GLY A 313 13.47 5.81 -9.13
C GLY A 313 14.17 4.57 -9.69
N ALA A 314 14.67 4.70 -10.92
CA ALA A 314 15.34 3.63 -11.63
C ALA A 314 16.87 3.75 -11.56
N TRP A 315 17.53 2.66 -11.20
CA TRP A 315 18.96 2.63 -10.90
C TRP A 315 19.66 1.42 -11.48
N CYS A 316 20.95 1.59 -11.74
CA CYS A 316 21.82 0.57 -12.28
C CYS A 316 22.31 -0.41 -11.20
N GLU A 317 22.14 -1.69 -11.51
CA GLU A 317 22.54 -2.83 -10.69
C GLU A 317 23.76 -3.57 -11.26
N ASP A 318 24.48 -2.92 -12.17
CA ASP A 318 25.76 -3.36 -12.71
C ASP A 318 26.95 -3.06 -11.77
N GLY A 319 26.67 -2.61 -10.55
CA GLY A 319 27.66 -2.18 -9.55
C GLY A 319 28.05 -0.70 -9.63
N SER A 320 27.58 0.05 -10.63
CA SER A 320 27.85 1.50 -10.75
C SER A 320 27.08 2.34 -9.73
N GLY A 321 25.88 1.90 -9.32
CA GLY A 321 25.00 2.66 -8.44
C GLY A 321 24.50 3.98 -9.05
N GLN A 322 24.59 4.13 -10.37
CA GLN A 322 24.11 5.32 -11.09
C GLN A 322 22.61 5.21 -11.37
N GLN A 323 21.95 6.34 -11.60
CA GLN A 323 20.60 6.34 -12.16
C GLN A 323 20.63 5.80 -13.58
N CYS A 324 19.59 5.09 -13.99
CA CYS A 324 19.48 4.65 -15.38
C CYS A 324 19.46 5.84 -16.34
N ASP A 325 19.87 5.60 -17.59
CA ASP A 325 19.76 6.62 -18.62
C ASP A 325 18.31 7.08 -18.78
N PHE A 326 18.13 8.40 -18.77
CA PHE A 326 16.82 9.03 -18.77
C PHE A 326 16.00 8.77 -20.03
N LYS A 327 16.65 8.57 -21.18
CA LYS A 327 15.98 8.45 -22.48
C LYS A 327 15.62 7.02 -22.82
N ASP A 328 16.52 6.09 -22.55
CA ASP A 328 16.38 4.69 -22.98
C ASP A 328 16.29 3.69 -21.83
N ALA A 329 16.37 4.16 -20.58
CA ALA A 329 16.33 3.34 -19.36
C ALA A 329 17.42 2.25 -19.32
N THR A 330 18.61 2.54 -19.86
CA THR A 330 19.73 1.59 -19.84
C THR A 330 20.80 1.91 -18.80
N CYS A 331 21.62 0.91 -18.52
CA CYS A 331 22.81 0.97 -17.69
C CYS A 331 24.00 0.49 -18.51
N SER A 332 24.92 1.40 -18.82
CA SER A 332 26.01 1.13 -19.77
C SER A 332 25.50 0.57 -21.12
N GLY A 333 24.33 1.02 -21.57
CA GLY A 333 23.68 0.56 -22.80
C GLY A 333 22.96 -0.78 -22.70
N LYS A 334 22.73 -1.33 -21.51
CA LYS A 334 21.95 -2.56 -21.29
C LYS A 334 20.70 -2.29 -20.46
N ILE A 335 19.56 -2.88 -20.83
CA ILE A 335 18.30 -2.70 -20.09
C ILE A 335 18.20 -3.60 -18.84
N GLU A 336 18.76 -4.81 -18.88
CA GLU A 336 18.61 -5.85 -17.84
C GLU A 336 19.07 -5.46 -16.44
N THR A 337 19.93 -4.44 -16.34
CA THR A 337 20.47 -3.97 -15.06
C THR A 337 19.84 -2.65 -14.61
N CYS A 338 18.87 -2.12 -15.35
CA CYS A 338 18.11 -0.94 -14.94
C CYS A 338 16.80 -1.35 -14.26
N HIS A 339 16.73 -1.15 -12.95
CA HIS A 339 15.56 -1.51 -12.15
C HIS A 339 15.00 -0.33 -11.37
N GLY A 340 13.67 -0.23 -11.36
CA GLY A 340 12.92 0.63 -10.45
C GLY A 340 13.03 0.10 -9.02
N ARG A 341 13.18 1.01 -8.05
CA ARG A 341 13.31 0.68 -6.63
C ARG A 341 12.10 1.16 -5.84
N GLY A 342 11.43 0.26 -5.13
CA GLY A 342 10.41 0.58 -4.15
C GLY A 342 10.99 1.05 -2.80
N PRO A 343 10.15 1.52 -1.85
CA PRO A 343 10.59 2.15 -0.59
C PRO A 343 11.44 1.27 0.34
N PHE A 344 11.46 -0.03 0.11
CA PHE A 344 12.24 -1.00 0.89
C PHE A 344 13.17 -1.82 0.00
N TRP A 345 13.69 -1.19 -1.06
CA TRP A 345 14.70 -1.80 -1.92
C TRP A 345 15.92 -2.31 -1.11
N GLY A 346 16.50 -3.42 -1.56
CA GLY A 346 17.64 -4.08 -0.94
C GLY A 346 17.26 -5.21 0.03
N LEU A 347 15.97 -5.38 0.35
CA LEU A 347 15.47 -6.58 0.98
C LEU A 347 15.35 -7.71 -0.06
N ASN A 348 15.76 -8.91 0.34
CA ASN A 348 15.60 -10.11 -0.48
C ASN A 348 14.25 -10.77 -0.22
N ASP A 349 13.17 -10.04 -0.49
CA ASP A 349 11.77 -10.44 -0.20
C ASP A 349 10.85 -10.34 -1.43
N GLY A 350 11.43 -10.20 -2.63
CA GLY A 350 10.69 -10.05 -3.87
C GLY A 350 9.84 -8.77 -3.97
N GLY A 351 10.15 -7.75 -3.16
CA GLY A 351 9.37 -6.50 -3.10
C GLY A 351 8.18 -6.57 -2.14
N THR A 352 8.03 -7.65 -1.35
CA THR A 352 6.92 -7.84 -0.40
C THR A 352 6.71 -6.62 0.51
N LYS A 353 7.78 -6.12 1.15
CA LYS A 353 7.66 -4.97 2.05
C LYS A 353 7.38 -3.65 1.31
N SER A 354 7.95 -3.47 0.11
CA SER A 354 7.62 -2.34 -0.75
C SER A 354 6.14 -2.35 -1.14
N CYS A 355 5.61 -3.52 -1.52
CA CYS A 355 4.21 -3.73 -1.87
C CYS A 355 3.26 -3.40 -0.72
N TRP A 356 3.55 -3.93 0.47
CA TRP A 356 2.79 -3.59 1.66
C TRP A 356 2.79 -2.07 1.91
N GLU A 357 3.95 -1.43 1.85
CA GLU A 357 4.07 -0.01 2.14
C GLU A 357 3.33 0.89 1.15
N ILE A 358 3.46 0.63 -0.16
CA ILE A 358 2.72 1.38 -1.18
C ILE A 358 1.22 1.18 -0.99
N GLY A 359 0.77 -0.07 -0.77
CA GLY A 359 -0.63 -0.36 -0.47
C GLY A 359 -1.13 0.34 0.79
N ARG A 360 -0.34 0.36 1.86
CA ARG A 360 -0.65 1.05 3.12
C ARG A 360 -0.77 2.57 2.93
N ARG A 361 0.11 3.19 2.14
CA ARG A 361 0.06 4.63 1.84
C ARG A 361 -1.22 5.00 1.08
N VAL A 362 -1.60 4.20 0.09
CA VAL A 362 -2.86 4.37 -0.65
C VAL A 362 -4.06 4.16 0.26
N PHE A 363 -4.06 3.08 1.06
CA PHE A 363 -5.08 2.80 2.07
C PHE A 363 -5.24 3.97 3.05
N LYS A 364 -4.15 4.50 3.60
CA LYS A 364 -4.20 5.58 4.60
C LYS A 364 -4.98 6.79 4.07
N GLN A 365 -4.66 7.23 2.84
CA GLN A 365 -5.37 8.37 2.25
C GLN A 365 -6.81 8.01 1.85
N ALA A 366 -7.05 6.79 1.35
CA ALA A 366 -8.42 6.34 1.07
C ALA A 366 -9.27 6.29 2.35
N ASN A 367 -8.71 5.85 3.49
CA ASN A 367 -9.38 5.80 4.78
C ASN A 367 -9.65 7.21 5.34
N ASN A 368 -8.70 8.13 5.17
CA ASN A 368 -8.90 9.54 5.50
C ASN A 368 -10.06 10.14 4.68
N LEU A 369 -10.06 9.93 3.36
CA LEU A 369 -11.13 10.39 2.49
C LEU A 369 -12.47 9.75 2.84
N TYR A 370 -12.49 8.47 3.17
CA TYR A 370 -13.68 7.77 3.65
C TYR A 370 -14.25 8.44 4.90
N GLY A 371 -13.41 8.75 5.89
CA GLY A 371 -13.80 9.48 7.11
C GLY A 371 -14.34 10.88 6.80
N GLN A 372 -13.66 11.66 5.96
CA GLN A 372 -14.12 12.98 5.50
C GLN A 372 -15.51 12.88 4.85
N MET A 373 -15.70 11.93 3.94
CA MET A 373 -16.97 11.69 3.27
C MET A 373 -18.08 11.19 4.22
N GLN A 374 -17.74 10.51 5.31
CA GLN A 374 -18.71 10.17 6.35
C GLN A 374 -19.14 11.38 7.17
N SER A 375 -18.21 12.29 7.46
CA SER A 375 -18.46 13.55 8.16
C SER A 375 -19.22 14.60 7.34
N GLY A 376 -19.39 14.36 6.04
CA GLY A 376 -20.19 15.19 5.14
C GLY A 376 -19.40 15.82 3.99
N ASP A 377 -18.08 15.63 3.92
CA ASP A 377 -17.23 16.20 2.88
C ASP A 377 -17.29 15.32 1.62
N GLY A 378 -18.19 15.66 0.69
CA GLY A 378 -18.31 14.97 -0.58
C GLY A 378 -19.28 15.67 -1.52
N VAL A 379 -19.21 15.33 -2.80
CA VAL A 379 -20.14 15.85 -3.81
C VAL A 379 -21.20 14.78 -4.09
N PRO A 380 -22.50 15.03 -3.84
CA PRO A 380 -23.54 14.08 -4.18
C PRO A 380 -23.59 13.81 -5.69
N VAL A 381 -23.82 12.55 -6.07
CA VAL A 381 -24.16 12.24 -7.46
C VAL A 381 -25.62 12.65 -7.68
N THR A 382 -25.86 13.40 -8.75
CA THR A 382 -27.16 14.00 -9.07
C THR A 382 -27.60 13.65 -10.48
N GLY A 383 -28.91 13.46 -10.69
CA GLY A 383 -29.53 12.98 -11.90
C GLY A 383 -29.91 11.50 -11.82
N LYS A 384 -31.13 11.17 -12.25
CA LYS A 384 -31.69 9.81 -12.14
C LYS A 384 -31.20 8.80 -13.19
N SER A 385 -30.59 9.28 -14.29
CA SER A 385 -30.21 8.41 -15.40
C SER A 385 -29.11 7.43 -15.00
N VAL A 386 -29.33 6.13 -15.25
CA VAL A 386 -28.31 5.09 -15.10
C VAL A 386 -28.21 4.30 -16.40
N ILE A 387 -27.21 4.60 -17.21
CA ILE A 387 -27.14 4.11 -18.58
C ILE A 387 -25.71 3.75 -18.96
N GLY A 388 -25.56 2.66 -19.70
CA GLY A 388 -24.30 2.24 -20.29
C GLY A 388 -24.52 1.87 -21.74
N TYR A 389 -23.43 1.92 -22.52
CA TYR A 389 -23.41 1.35 -23.85
C TYR A 389 -22.14 0.55 -24.06
N HIS A 390 -22.19 -0.35 -25.03
CA HIS A 390 -21.04 -1.03 -25.57
C HIS A 390 -21.12 -1.08 -27.09
N SER A 391 -19.96 -0.96 -27.72
CA SER A 391 -19.74 -1.19 -29.14
C SER A 391 -18.39 -1.89 -29.30
N PHE A 392 -18.32 -2.89 -30.17
CA PHE A 392 -17.04 -3.35 -30.68
C PHE A 392 -16.62 -2.47 -31.86
N GLN A 393 -15.35 -2.12 -31.91
CA GLN A 393 -14.77 -1.44 -33.08
C GLN A 393 -13.57 -2.23 -33.60
N ASP A 394 -13.52 -2.43 -34.90
CA ASP A 394 -12.33 -2.95 -35.58
C ASP A 394 -11.36 -1.79 -35.82
N PHE A 395 -10.21 -1.83 -35.14
CA PHE A 395 -9.13 -0.85 -35.23
C PHE A 395 -8.10 -1.20 -36.32
N SER A 396 -8.27 -2.29 -37.08
CA SER A 396 -7.27 -2.67 -38.10
C SER A 396 -7.10 -1.65 -39.24
N ASP A 397 -8.15 -0.87 -39.55
CA ASP A 397 -8.13 0.17 -40.58
C ASP A 397 -9.23 1.23 -40.33
N PHE A 398 -9.49 1.58 -39.07
CA PHE A 398 -10.56 2.54 -38.73
C PHE A 398 -10.15 3.96 -39.09
N THR A 399 -10.88 4.58 -40.01
CA THR A 399 -10.67 5.97 -40.45
C THR A 399 -11.70 6.91 -39.84
N PHE A 400 -11.24 8.05 -39.33
CA PHE A 400 -12.08 9.06 -38.68
C PHE A 400 -11.50 10.47 -38.87
N GLN A 401 -12.24 11.49 -38.44
CA GLN A 401 -11.81 12.89 -38.52
C GLN A 401 -11.33 13.39 -37.16
N LEU A 402 -10.17 14.03 -37.15
CA LEU A 402 -9.67 14.76 -35.99
C LEU A 402 -10.44 16.10 -35.83
N PRO A 403 -10.40 16.74 -34.65
CA PRO A 403 -11.09 18.01 -34.42
C PRO A 403 -10.68 19.14 -35.37
N ASN A 404 -9.47 19.09 -35.92
CA ASN A 404 -8.98 20.05 -36.92
C ASN A 404 -9.47 19.78 -38.36
N GLY A 405 -10.31 18.75 -38.58
CA GLY A 405 -10.84 18.35 -39.87
C GLY A 405 -9.90 17.53 -40.76
N THR A 406 -8.75 17.09 -40.23
CA THR A 406 -7.86 16.14 -40.94
C THR A 406 -8.29 14.70 -40.69
N SER A 407 -8.14 13.86 -41.71
CA SER A 407 -8.41 12.42 -41.60
C SER A 407 -7.27 11.73 -40.88
N ALA A 408 -7.59 10.91 -39.88
CA ALA A 408 -6.67 10.00 -39.21
C ALA A 408 -7.16 8.56 -39.39
N LYS A 409 -6.25 7.59 -39.15
CA LYS A 409 -6.59 6.17 -39.14
C LYS A 409 -5.81 5.41 -38.09
N THR A 410 -6.41 4.34 -37.57
CA THR A 410 -5.72 3.32 -36.77
C THR A 410 -5.12 2.24 -37.68
N CYS A 411 -4.34 1.34 -37.08
CA CYS A 411 -3.62 0.27 -37.77
C CYS A 411 -3.93 -1.09 -37.13
N ALA A 412 -3.75 -2.17 -37.92
CA ALA A 412 -3.72 -3.52 -37.36
C ALA A 412 -2.66 -3.62 -36.26
N ALA A 413 -2.97 -4.36 -35.19
CA ALA A 413 -2.15 -4.41 -33.99
C ALA A 413 -0.69 -4.81 -34.31
N ALA A 414 0.29 -4.02 -33.87
CA ALA A 414 1.71 -4.35 -34.03
C ALA A 414 2.55 -3.86 -32.84
N PHE A 415 3.53 -4.68 -32.45
CA PHE A 415 4.47 -4.41 -31.37
C PHE A 415 5.77 -3.86 -31.92
N GLY A 416 6.27 -2.79 -31.31
CA GLY A 416 7.55 -2.18 -31.67
C GLY A 416 8.74 -2.90 -31.04
N TYR A 417 9.97 -2.54 -31.43
CA TYR A 417 11.19 -3.08 -30.79
C TYR A 417 11.21 -2.81 -29.28
N SER A 418 10.80 -1.62 -28.86
CA SER A 418 10.74 -1.23 -27.44
C SER A 418 9.78 -2.06 -26.59
N PHE A 419 8.84 -2.82 -27.19
CA PHE A 419 8.03 -3.79 -26.45
C PHE A 419 8.91 -4.89 -25.83
N ALA A 420 9.95 -5.35 -26.54
CA ALA A 420 10.84 -6.38 -26.04
C ALA A 420 11.89 -5.86 -25.03
N ALA A 421 12.02 -4.54 -24.89
CA ALA A 421 12.89 -3.92 -23.89
C ALA A 421 12.32 -3.97 -22.47
N GLY A 422 11.02 -4.23 -22.31
CA GLY A 422 10.36 -4.13 -21.00
C GLY A 422 10.43 -2.71 -20.42
N THR A 423 10.21 -2.60 -19.11
CA THR A 423 10.29 -1.32 -18.38
C THR A 423 11.29 -1.40 -17.24
N THR A 424 11.47 -0.32 -16.51
CA THR A 424 12.27 -0.35 -15.28
C THR A 424 11.63 -1.21 -14.19
N ASP A 425 10.33 -1.46 -14.24
CA ASP A 425 9.64 -2.32 -13.26
C ASP A 425 9.87 -3.81 -13.53
N GLY A 426 10.20 -4.13 -14.78
CA GLY A 426 10.51 -5.47 -15.26
C GLY A 426 11.23 -5.38 -16.60
N PRO A 427 12.57 -5.32 -16.61
CA PRO A 427 13.31 -5.14 -17.84
C PRO A 427 13.23 -6.38 -18.71
N GLY A 428 13.20 -6.14 -20.02
CA GLY A 428 13.24 -7.18 -21.04
C GLY A 428 14.68 -7.58 -21.38
N TYR A 429 14.89 -8.02 -22.61
CA TYR A 429 16.18 -8.58 -23.04
C TYR A 429 17.19 -7.47 -23.39
N PHE A 430 18.46 -7.66 -23.03
CA PHE A 430 19.52 -6.64 -23.24
C PHE A 430 19.72 -6.19 -24.69
N ASP A 431 19.34 -7.00 -25.67
CA ASP A 431 19.40 -6.67 -27.10
C ASP A 431 18.42 -5.55 -27.49
N PHE A 432 17.43 -5.22 -26.64
CA PHE A 432 16.43 -4.19 -26.88
C PHE A 432 16.58 -3.02 -25.90
N LYS A 433 16.21 -1.82 -26.36
CA LYS A 433 16.20 -0.59 -25.56
C LYS A 433 14.88 0.13 -25.73
N GLN A 434 14.51 0.95 -24.75
CA GLN A 434 13.37 1.85 -24.92
C GLN A 434 13.77 3.05 -25.78
N GLY A 435 12.84 3.56 -26.60
CA GLY A 435 13.13 4.64 -27.54
C GLY A 435 13.89 4.21 -28.79
N ASP A 436 13.96 2.91 -29.07
CA ASP A 436 14.68 2.37 -30.21
C ASP A 436 13.97 2.72 -31.54
N SER A 437 14.74 3.28 -32.48
CA SER A 437 14.29 3.64 -33.82
C SER A 437 14.48 2.51 -34.85
N GLY A 438 15.04 1.36 -34.47
CA GLY A 438 15.22 0.17 -35.30
C GLY A 438 16.60 0.03 -35.96
N GLU A 439 17.67 0.59 -35.38
CA GLU A 439 19.07 0.54 -35.86
C GLU A 439 20.01 -0.09 -34.77
N PRO A 440 21.21 -0.61 -35.10
CA PRO A 440 21.61 -2.02 -35.06
C PRO A 440 22.12 -2.59 -33.70
N ASP A 441 21.49 -2.25 -32.56
CA ASP A 441 21.85 -2.90 -31.28
C ASP A 441 21.06 -4.19 -31.02
N ALA A 442 19.88 -4.36 -31.63
CA ALA A 442 19.16 -5.63 -31.60
C ALA A 442 19.85 -6.68 -32.48
N SER A 443 20.17 -7.82 -31.88
CA SER A 443 20.86 -8.93 -32.55
C SER A 443 20.24 -9.25 -33.92
N PRO A 444 21.03 -9.44 -35.00
CA PRO A 444 20.54 -9.88 -36.31
C PRO A 444 19.69 -11.16 -36.26
N PHE A 445 19.79 -11.93 -35.17
CA PHE A 445 18.91 -13.03 -34.83
C PHE A 445 17.43 -12.60 -34.73
N TRP A 446 17.10 -11.51 -34.05
CA TRP A 446 15.70 -11.08 -33.85
C TRP A 446 15.07 -10.56 -35.14
N ALA A 447 15.84 -9.86 -35.98
CA ALA A 447 15.42 -9.47 -37.32
C ALA A 447 15.24 -10.68 -38.26
N LEU A 448 15.83 -11.83 -37.95
CA LEU A 448 15.64 -13.09 -38.67
C LEU A 448 14.45 -13.87 -38.10
N VAL A 449 14.26 -13.88 -36.78
CA VAL A 449 13.14 -14.54 -36.08
C VAL A 449 11.81 -13.86 -36.41
N SER A 450 11.74 -12.52 -36.46
CA SER A 450 10.52 -11.81 -36.86
C SER A 450 10.09 -12.16 -38.30
N LYS A 451 11.05 -12.32 -39.22
CA LYS A 451 10.82 -12.78 -40.60
C LYS A 451 10.25 -14.20 -40.69
N PHE A 452 10.47 -15.05 -39.69
CA PHE A 452 9.88 -16.39 -39.63
C PHE A 452 8.42 -16.39 -39.15
N LEU A 453 7.91 -15.28 -38.59
CA LEU A 453 6.51 -15.13 -38.19
C LEU A 453 5.65 -14.57 -39.34
N ARG A 454 5.98 -13.36 -39.81
CA ARG A 454 5.39 -12.65 -40.96
C ARG A 454 6.12 -11.31 -41.18
N ASP A 455 6.47 -10.99 -42.42
CA ASP A 455 6.98 -9.65 -42.75
C ASP A 455 5.83 -8.62 -42.81
N PRO A 456 5.94 -7.47 -42.12
CA PRO A 456 4.92 -6.42 -42.20
C PRO A 456 4.87 -5.83 -43.62
N THR A 457 3.65 -5.52 -44.08
CA THR A 457 3.45 -4.87 -45.38
C THR A 457 3.95 -3.42 -45.37
N LYS A 458 4.15 -2.83 -46.55
CA LYS A 458 4.58 -1.42 -46.63
C LYS A 458 3.52 -0.49 -46.05
N GLU A 459 2.26 -0.81 -46.28
CA GLU A 459 1.10 -0.08 -45.78
C GLU A 459 1.03 -0.12 -44.25
N GLN A 460 1.35 -1.28 -43.65
CA GLN A 460 1.39 -1.46 -42.21
C GLN A 460 2.56 -0.69 -41.57
N VAL A 461 3.75 -0.74 -42.18
CA VAL A 461 4.91 0.06 -41.74
C VAL A 461 4.61 1.55 -41.81
N GLU A 462 3.99 2.03 -42.89
CA GLU A 462 3.60 3.44 -43.04
C GLU A 462 2.55 3.85 -42.00
N CYS A 463 1.56 2.99 -41.75
CA CYS A 463 0.51 3.24 -40.75
C CYS A 463 1.07 3.34 -39.34
N GLN A 464 1.97 2.40 -38.96
CA GLN A 464 2.55 2.33 -37.62
C GLN A 464 3.67 3.34 -37.39
N SER A 465 4.17 4.02 -38.42
CA SER A 465 5.25 4.99 -38.33
C SER A 465 5.04 6.01 -37.18
N PRO A 466 6.09 6.34 -36.40
CA PRO A 466 7.50 5.95 -36.56
C PRO A 466 7.88 4.60 -35.92
N LYS A 467 6.94 3.79 -35.44
CA LYS A 467 7.25 2.52 -34.75
C LYS A 467 8.00 1.54 -35.66
N PRO A 468 9.20 1.07 -35.27
CA PRO A 468 9.83 -0.06 -35.93
C PRO A 468 9.13 -1.36 -35.49
N ILE A 469 8.37 -1.97 -36.39
CA ILE A 469 7.59 -3.18 -36.08
C ILE A 469 8.53 -4.37 -35.81
N LEU A 470 8.42 -4.94 -34.61
CA LEU A 470 9.03 -6.22 -34.22
C LEU A 470 8.09 -7.39 -34.52
N ILE A 471 6.80 -7.25 -34.18
CA ILE A 471 5.79 -8.30 -34.33
C ILE A 471 4.52 -7.72 -34.95
N ASP A 472 4.16 -8.16 -36.16
CA ASP A 472 2.95 -7.76 -36.89
C ASP A 472 1.72 -8.58 -36.43
N ALA A 473 1.42 -8.56 -35.14
CA ALA A 473 0.54 -9.53 -34.47
C ALA A 473 -0.93 -9.51 -34.95
N GLY A 474 -1.46 -8.34 -35.30
CA GLY A 474 -2.85 -8.16 -35.76
C GLY A 474 -3.13 -8.78 -37.12
N GLU A 475 -2.09 -9.13 -37.86
CA GLU A 475 -2.15 -9.77 -39.18
C GLU A 475 -1.88 -11.29 -39.11
N ILE A 476 -1.62 -11.82 -37.91
CA ILE A 476 -1.33 -13.25 -37.69
C ILE A 476 -2.53 -13.94 -37.03
N THR A 477 -3.05 -14.95 -37.72
CA THR A 477 -4.25 -15.72 -37.31
C THR A 477 -3.99 -17.21 -37.10
N LEU A 478 -2.75 -17.68 -37.29
CA LEU A 478 -2.33 -19.05 -37.00
C LEU A 478 -1.41 -19.05 -35.77
N PRO A 479 -1.61 -19.96 -34.79
CA PRO A 479 -2.68 -20.97 -34.69
C PRO A 479 -4.09 -20.40 -34.43
N TYR A 480 -4.19 -19.18 -33.91
CA TYR A 480 -5.38 -18.34 -33.77
C TYR A 480 -4.89 -16.88 -33.66
N ALA A 481 -5.77 -15.89 -33.49
CA ALA A 481 -5.39 -14.47 -33.48
C ALA A 481 -4.36 -14.13 -32.37
N TRP A 482 -3.30 -13.40 -32.74
CA TRP A 482 -2.21 -13.07 -31.79
C TRP A 482 -2.49 -11.84 -30.95
N ALA A 483 -3.17 -10.84 -31.49
CA ALA A 483 -3.52 -9.59 -30.80
C ALA A 483 -4.93 -9.11 -31.19
N PRO A 484 -5.59 -8.29 -30.36
CA PRO A 484 -6.92 -7.75 -30.68
C PRO A 484 -6.85 -6.65 -31.73
N ASN A 485 -7.49 -6.85 -32.90
CA ASN A 485 -7.92 -5.75 -33.76
C ASN A 485 -9.33 -5.24 -33.40
N ILE A 486 -10.18 -6.12 -32.87
CA ILE A 486 -11.53 -5.77 -32.41
C ILE A 486 -11.44 -5.44 -30.92
N VAL A 487 -11.73 -4.20 -30.57
CA VAL A 487 -11.63 -3.66 -29.19
C VAL A 487 -12.98 -3.18 -28.68
N ASP A 488 -13.14 -3.19 -27.37
CA ASP A 488 -14.33 -2.69 -26.69
C ASP A 488 -14.32 -1.16 -26.59
N ILE A 489 -15.43 -0.53 -26.97
CA ILE A 489 -15.76 0.86 -26.66
C ILE A 489 -16.95 0.85 -25.70
N GLN A 490 -16.71 1.23 -24.44
CA GLN A 490 -17.74 1.24 -23.41
C GLN A 490 -17.61 2.46 -22.51
N MET A 491 -18.76 3.05 -22.20
CA MET A 491 -18.90 4.06 -21.17
C MET A 491 -20.15 3.79 -20.33
N LEU A 492 -20.06 4.12 -19.05
CA LEU A 492 -21.15 4.03 -18.08
C LEU A 492 -21.45 5.41 -17.50
N ARG A 493 -22.71 5.67 -17.17
CA ARG A 493 -23.18 6.92 -16.56
C ARG A 493 -24.12 6.63 -15.41
N VAL A 494 -23.93 7.32 -14.29
CA VAL A 494 -24.94 7.51 -13.24
C VAL A 494 -25.01 9.00 -12.91
N GLY A 495 -26.16 9.61 -13.18
CA GLY A 495 -26.35 11.04 -12.92
C GLY A 495 -25.33 11.91 -13.67
N ASN A 496 -24.52 12.66 -12.92
CA ASN A 496 -23.41 13.47 -13.43
C ASN A 496 -22.04 12.75 -13.37
N PHE A 497 -21.98 11.48 -12.96
CA PHE A 497 -20.76 10.68 -12.92
C PHE A 497 -20.64 9.77 -14.15
N PHE A 498 -19.48 9.83 -14.81
CA PHE A 498 -19.18 9.13 -16.06
C PHE A 498 -17.91 8.29 -15.93
N ILE A 499 -17.98 7.04 -16.39
CA ILE A 499 -16.88 6.08 -16.33
C ILE A 499 -16.52 5.70 -17.77
N ILE A 500 -15.29 6.02 -18.16
CA ILE A 500 -14.64 5.46 -19.34
C ILE A 500 -14.09 4.08 -18.95
N VAL A 501 -14.57 3.02 -19.63
CA VAL A 501 -14.02 1.67 -19.45
C VAL A 501 -12.95 1.47 -20.51
N SER A 502 -11.70 1.68 -20.12
CA SER A 502 -10.58 1.70 -21.06
C SER A 502 -10.09 0.28 -21.35
N ALA A 503 -10.07 -0.10 -22.63
CA ALA A 503 -9.45 -1.35 -23.09
C ALA A 503 -7.92 -1.37 -22.92
N PRO A 504 -7.17 -0.33 -23.31
CA PRO A 504 -5.74 -0.26 -23.07
C PRO A 504 -5.39 0.29 -21.67
N GLU A 505 -4.14 0.11 -21.30
CA GLU A 505 -3.46 0.87 -20.27
C GLU A 505 -3.23 2.31 -20.78
N LEU A 506 -3.78 3.30 -20.09
CA LEU A 506 -3.61 4.71 -20.46
C LEU A 506 -2.38 5.31 -19.80
N THR A 507 -1.55 6.01 -20.58
CA THR A 507 -0.57 6.93 -20.00
C THR A 507 -1.27 8.08 -19.28
N THR A 508 -0.53 8.76 -18.42
CA THR A 508 -1.00 9.92 -17.65
C THR A 508 -1.65 10.96 -18.56
N MET A 509 -0.97 11.38 -19.64
CA MET A 509 -1.53 12.40 -20.53
C MET A 509 -2.66 11.85 -21.41
N SER A 510 -2.62 10.58 -21.80
CA SER A 510 -3.73 9.95 -22.53
C SER A 510 -5.02 9.94 -21.72
N SER A 511 -4.93 9.56 -20.44
CA SER A 511 -6.07 9.61 -19.51
C SER A 511 -6.59 11.04 -19.33
N ARG A 512 -5.70 12.01 -19.12
CA ARG A 512 -6.07 13.43 -18.99
C ARG A 512 -6.82 13.95 -20.22
N ARG A 513 -6.28 13.70 -21.42
CA ARG A 513 -6.92 14.11 -22.69
C ARG A 513 -8.27 13.45 -22.91
N TRP A 514 -8.39 12.15 -22.62
CA TRP A 514 -9.65 11.43 -22.83
C TRP A 514 -10.72 11.91 -21.84
N ARG A 515 -10.41 11.99 -20.53
CA ARG A 515 -11.34 12.51 -19.52
C ARG A 515 -11.77 13.94 -19.83
N LYS A 516 -10.82 14.80 -20.21
CA LYS A 516 -11.12 16.18 -20.60
C LYS A 516 -12.01 16.26 -21.83
N SER A 517 -11.73 15.49 -22.86
CA SER A 517 -12.53 15.51 -24.10
C SER A 517 -13.99 15.10 -23.84
N ILE A 518 -14.23 14.14 -22.94
CA ILE A 518 -15.59 13.79 -22.52
C ILE A 518 -16.23 14.92 -21.72
N SER A 519 -15.52 15.52 -20.77
CA SER A 519 -16.03 16.64 -19.97
C SER A 519 -16.45 17.82 -20.86
N ASP A 520 -15.56 18.23 -21.77
CA ASP A 520 -15.79 19.35 -22.69
C ASP A 520 -16.97 19.04 -23.62
N GLU A 521 -17.05 17.82 -24.17
CA GLU A 521 -18.15 17.43 -25.05
C GLU A 521 -19.50 17.36 -24.31
N ILE A 522 -19.53 17.01 -23.02
CA ILE A 522 -20.75 17.08 -22.19
C ILE A 522 -21.20 18.54 -22.04
N GLU A 523 -20.27 19.44 -21.76
CA GLU A 523 -20.56 20.88 -21.61
C GLU A 523 -21.06 21.50 -22.92
N ASP A 524 -20.39 21.21 -24.04
CA ASP A 524 -20.77 21.69 -25.38
C ASP A 524 -22.18 21.24 -25.81
N ARG A 525 -22.62 20.08 -25.29
CA ARG A 525 -23.97 19.52 -25.53
C ARG A 525 -25.04 20.01 -24.56
N GLY A 526 -24.71 20.97 -23.68
CA GLY A 526 -25.66 21.60 -22.76
C GLY A 526 -25.62 21.05 -21.33
N GLY A 527 -24.65 20.19 -21.01
CA GLY A 527 -24.40 19.70 -19.66
C GLY A 527 -25.45 18.72 -19.13
N VAL A 528 -25.33 18.39 -17.83
CA VAL A 528 -26.20 17.43 -17.12
C VAL A 528 -26.87 18.04 -15.88
N GLY A 529 -26.92 19.38 -15.81
CA GLY A 529 -27.48 20.14 -14.69
C GLY A 529 -26.52 20.40 -13.52
N SER A 530 -25.39 19.69 -13.48
CA SER A 530 -24.28 19.84 -12.55
C SER A 530 -22.96 19.52 -13.27
N ASP A 531 -21.83 19.84 -12.64
CA ASP A 531 -20.51 19.59 -13.22
C ASP A 531 -20.30 18.09 -13.46
N PRO A 532 -19.88 17.68 -14.67
CA PRO A 532 -19.62 16.28 -14.97
C PRO A 532 -18.37 15.79 -14.24
N ILE A 533 -18.44 14.61 -13.63
CA ILE A 533 -17.31 13.94 -13.01
C ILE A 533 -16.93 12.77 -13.91
N VAL A 534 -15.78 12.86 -14.57
CA VAL A 534 -15.30 11.84 -15.50
C VAL A 534 -14.10 11.10 -14.91
N VAL A 535 -14.22 9.78 -14.78
CA VAL A 535 -13.12 8.87 -14.43
C VAL A 535 -12.82 7.93 -15.58
N ALA A 536 -11.59 7.44 -15.65
CA ALA A 536 -11.20 6.38 -16.56
C ALA A 536 -10.68 5.19 -15.74
N GLY A 537 -11.19 4.00 -16.00
CA GLY A 537 -10.72 2.78 -15.37
C GLY A 537 -10.46 1.67 -16.37
N GLY A 538 -9.34 0.99 -16.22
CA GLY A 538 -8.84 -0.02 -17.13
C GLY A 538 -7.40 -0.41 -16.78
N PRO A 539 -6.82 -1.42 -17.44
CA PRO A 539 -7.32 -2.07 -18.65
C PRO A 539 -8.50 -3.01 -18.37
N GLY A 540 -9.54 -2.89 -19.19
CA GLY A 540 -10.81 -3.56 -19.00
C GLY A 540 -11.43 -4.10 -20.29
N ASN A 541 -12.26 -5.13 -20.14
CA ASN A 541 -12.98 -5.84 -21.19
C ASN A 541 -12.12 -6.55 -22.24
N THR A 542 -11.27 -5.85 -22.99
CA THR A 542 -10.29 -6.40 -23.92
C THR A 542 -8.95 -5.79 -23.58
N TYR A 543 -7.96 -6.62 -23.27
CA TYR A 543 -6.61 -6.13 -23.00
C TYR A 543 -5.93 -5.70 -24.31
N ALA A 544 -5.95 -4.40 -24.58
CA ALA A 544 -5.41 -3.80 -25.80
C ALA A 544 -3.99 -3.22 -25.59
N HIS A 545 -3.22 -3.78 -24.65
CA HIS A 545 -1.89 -3.30 -24.29
C HIS A 545 -1.91 -1.82 -23.87
N TYR A 546 -1.15 -0.95 -24.53
CA TYR A 546 -0.93 0.42 -24.09
C TYR A 546 -1.64 1.42 -25.02
N CYS A 547 -1.87 2.63 -24.52
CA CYS A 547 -2.30 3.77 -25.32
C CYS A 547 -1.60 5.02 -24.82
N THR A 548 -0.69 5.53 -25.66
CA THR A 548 0.02 6.78 -25.46
C THR A 548 -0.65 7.94 -26.22
N THR A 549 -0.24 9.17 -25.94
CA THR A 549 -0.53 10.30 -26.83
C THR A 549 0.26 10.14 -28.14
N PRO A 550 -0.14 10.81 -29.23
CA PRO A 550 0.66 10.84 -30.46
C PRO A 550 2.11 11.32 -30.23
N GLU A 551 2.31 12.25 -29.30
CA GLU A 551 3.62 12.80 -28.97
C GLU A 551 4.49 11.82 -28.19
N GLU A 552 3.92 11.12 -27.20
CA GLU A 552 4.59 10.03 -26.48
C GLU A 552 4.86 8.83 -27.40
N TYR A 553 3.94 8.54 -28.33
CA TYR A 553 4.08 7.49 -29.33
C TYR A 553 5.32 7.72 -30.20
N ASP A 554 5.55 8.95 -30.63
CA ASP A 554 6.68 9.30 -31.49
C ASP A 554 8.05 9.09 -30.82
N VAL A 555 8.09 9.03 -29.48
CA VAL A 555 9.31 8.74 -28.71
C VAL A 555 9.64 7.24 -28.70
N GLN A 556 8.64 6.36 -28.88
CA GLN A 556 8.81 4.92 -28.90
C GLN A 556 9.51 4.32 -27.66
N ARG A 557 9.22 4.83 -26.45
CA ARG A 557 9.48 4.05 -25.21
C ARG A 557 8.58 2.81 -25.13
N TYR A 558 8.69 2.00 -24.07
CA TYR A 558 7.94 0.75 -23.96
C TYR A 558 6.43 0.92 -24.23
N GLU A 559 5.82 1.96 -23.65
CA GLU A 559 4.39 2.25 -23.81
C GLU A 559 4.05 2.62 -25.27
N GLY A 560 4.91 3.39 -25.95
CA GLY A 560 4.75 3.75 -27.36
C GLY A 560 4.94 2.56 -28.31
N GLY A 561 5.92 1.70 -28.02
CA GLY A 561 6.14 0.44 -28.72
C GLY A 561 4.99 -0.55 -28.54
N SER A 562 4.27 -0.44 -27.42
CA SER A 562 3.14 -1.29 -27.03
C SER A 562 1.77 -0.64 -27.31
N THR A 563 1.73 0.54 -27.92
CA THR A 563 0.49 1.16 -28.41
C THR A 563 0.12 0.53 -29.74
N VAL A 564 -0.56 -0.62 -29.68
CA VAL A 564 -0.57 -1.59 -30.78
C VAL A 564 -1.30 -1.09 -32.03
N HIS A 565 -2.30 -0.23 -31.93
CA HIS A 565 -3.09 0.24 -33.08
C HIS A 565 -2.54 1.52 -33.75
N GLY A 566 -1.29 1.86 -33.45
CA GLY A 566 -0.57 2.95 -34.10
C GLY A 566 -0.77 4.32 -33.44
N ARG A 567 -0.18 5.34 -34.06
CA ARG A 567 -0.04 6.70 -33.51
C ARG A 567 -1.37 7.36 -33.09
N HIS A 568 -2.46 7.03 -33.78
CA HIS A 568 -3.78 7.64 -33.58
C HIS A 568 -4.74 6.77 -32.74
N SER A 569 -4.21 5.82 -31.96
CA SER A 569 -5.01 4.94 -31.09
C SER A 569 -5.87 5.76 -30.11
N LEU A 570 -5.25 6.71 -29.39
CA LEU A 570 -5.96 7.58 -28.43
C LEU A 570 -7.05 8.40 -29.11
N ASP A 571 -6.73 9.00 -30.25
CA ASP A 571 -7.65 9.85 -31.00
C ASP A 571 -8.90 9.06 -31.44
N ALA A 572 -8.74 7.79 -31.83
CA ALA A 572 -9.84 6.92 -32.22
C ALA A 572 -10.78 6.62 -31.04
N TYR A 573 -10.21 6.29 -29.88
CA TYR A 573 -10.97 6.07 -28.65
C TYR A 573 -11.77 7.32 -28.24
N ILE A 574 -11.13 8.48 -28.27
CA ILE A 574 -11.79 9.77 -27.99
C ILE A 574 -12.91 10.02 -29.00
N ASN A 575 -12.63 9.88 -30.30
CA ASN A 575 -13.60 10.11 -31.37
C ASN A 575 -14.87 9.25 -31.21
N LEU A 576 -14.71 7.96 -30.95
CA LEU A 576 -15.84 7.04 -30.80
C LEU A 576 -16.66 7.36 -29.55
N THR A 577 -15.99 7.62 -28.42
CA THR A 577 -16.67 7.88 -27.16
C THR A 577 -17.41 9.22 -27.14
N THR A 578 -16.85 10.28 -27.73
CA THR A 578 -17.55 11.56 -27.90
C THR A 578 -18.71 11.45 -28.91
N SER A 579 -18.52 10.72 -30.01
CA SER A 579 -19.58 10.52 -31.01
C SER A 579 -20.82 9.80 -30.47
N TYR A 580 -20.64 8.94 -29.47
CA TYR A 580 -21.72 8.18 -28.83
C TYR A 580 -22.31 8.86 -27.60
N LEU A 581 -21.76 10.01 -27.18
CA LEU A 581 -22.10 10.66 -25.92
C LEU A 581 -23.57 11.10 -25.85
N GLY A 582 -24.16 11.50 -26.97
CA GLY A 582 -25.58 11.87 -27.04
C GLY A 582 -26.54 10.76 -26.56
N TYR A 583 -26.15 9.49 -26.70
CA TYR A 583 -26.92 8.37 -26.15
C TYR A 583 -26.89 8.35 -24.62
N LEU A 584 -25.72 8.54 -24.01
CA LEU A 584 -25.61 8.63 -22.55
C LEU A 584 -26.29 9.88 -22.01
N LEU A 585 -26.27 10.99 -22.75
CA LEU A 585 -26.97 12.23 -22.42
C LEU A 585 -28.49 12.14 -22.64
N GLN A 586 -28.99 11.04 -23.25
CA GLN A 586 -30.39 10.83 -23.59
C GLN A 586 -30.96 11.96 -24.46
N GLU A 587 -30.13 12.49 -25.38
CA GLU A 587 -30.54 13.53 -26.32
C GLU A 587 -31.68 13.05 -27.23
N LYS A 588 -32.59 13.96 -27.56
CA LYS A 588 -33.72 13.63 -28.45
C LYS A 588 -33.21 13.20 -29.83
N GLY A 589 -33.49 11.96 -30.19
CA GLY A 589 -33.10 11.38 -31.48
C GLY A 589 -31.72 10.72 -31.47
N ALA A 590 -30.99 10.76 -30.34
CA ALA A 590 -29.83 9.92 -30.16
C ALA A 590 -30.24 8.44 -30.13
N SER A 591 -29.41 7.59 -30.73
CA SER A 591 -29.64 6.15 -30.78
C SER A 591 -28.48 5.42 -30.13
N LYS A 592 -28.75 4.22 -29.62
CA LYS A 592 -27.72 3.35 -29.06
C LYS A 592 -26.62 3.12 -30.11
N PRO A 593 -25.33 3.17 -29.70
CA PRO A 593 -24.23 2.81 -30.59
C PRO A 593 -24.42 1.44 -31.24
N PRO A 594 -23.91 1.23 -32.47
CA PRO A 594 -23.96 -0.06 -33.12
C PRO A 594 -23.22 -1.10 -32.28
N THR A 595 -23.62 -2.38 -32.35
CA THR A 595 -22.92 -3.46 -31.65
C THR A 595 -21.50 -3.68 -32.20
N GLY A 596 -21.28 -3.42 -33.49
CA GLY A 596 -20.00 -3.65 -34.15
C GLY A 596 -19.72 -5.13 -34.48
N PRO A 597 -18.50 -5.45 -34.98
CA PRO A 597 -18.09 -6.82 -35.26
C PRO A 597 -17.86 -7.61 -33.97
N SER A 598 -17.99 -8.94 -34.00
CA SER A 598 -17.69 -9.77 -32.82
C SER A 598 -16.20 -10.08 -32.71
N ALA A 599 -15.61 -9.85 -31.54
CA ALA A 599 -14.26 -10.34 -31.25
C ALA A 599 -14.19 -11.88 -31.34
N PRO A 600 -13.08 -12.46 -31.85
CA PRO A 600 -12.90 -13.90 -31.92
C PRO A 600 -12.96 -14.55 -30.53
N ASP A 601 -13.52 -15.76 -30.45
CA ASP A 601 -13.50 -16.59 -29.25
C ASP A 601 -12.46 -17.69 -29.42
N ASN A 602 -11.30 -17.52 -28.80
CA ASN A 602 -10.19 -18.46 -28.94
C ASN A 602 -10.12 -19.47 -27.79
N ARG A 603 -10.98 -19.38 -26.76
CA ARG A 603 -10.92 -20.24 -25.55
C ARG A 603 -10.82 -21.74 -25.87
N LYS A 604 -11.54 -22.19 -26.92
CA LYS A 604 -11.55 -23.60 -27.37
C LYS A 604 -10.40 -23.96 -28.32
N ASN A 605 -9.78 -22.97 -28.94
CA ASN A 605 -8.71 -23.14 -29.92
C ASN A 605 -7.33 -22.89 -29.30
N SER A 606 -7.28 -22.31 -28.11
CA SER A 606 -6.04 -21.98 -27.43
C SER A 606 -5.22 -23.22 -27.11
N ILE A 607 -3.91 -23.09 -27.35
CA ILE A 607 -2.93 -24.12 -27.03
C ILE A 607 -2.62 -24.02 -25.54
N SER A 608 -2.40 -25.16 -24.90
CA SER A 608 -1.89 -25.25 -23.53
C SER A 608 -0.70 -26.18 -23.50
N LEU A 609 0.45 -25.67 -23.05
CA LEU A 609 1.67 -26.45 -22.80
C LEU A 609 1.86 -26.72 -21.30
N ASN A 610 1.05 -26.11 -20.44
CA ASN A 610 1.04 -26.41 -19.02
C ASN A 610 0.52 -27.83 -18.80
N THR A 611 1.32 -28.68 -18.15
CA THR A 611 0.89 -30.01 -17.74
C THR A 611 -0.07 -29.91 -16.55
N GLY A 612 -1.11 -30.74 -16.53
CA GLY A 612 -1.94 -30.92 -15.33
C GLY A 612 -1.21 -31.72 -14.24
N VAL A 613 -1.78 -31.80 -13.04
CA VAL A 613 -1.26 -32.70 -12.00
C VAL A 613 -1.43 -34.15 -12.44
N VAL A 614 -0.33 -34.90 -12.52
CA VAL A 614 -0.38 -36.31 -12.94
C VAL A 614 -0.85 -37.20 -11.77
N TYR A 615 -0.10 -37.17 -10.67
CA TYR A 615 -0.41 -37.79 -9.37
C TYR A 615 0.47 -37.15 -8.28
N ASP A 616 0.13 -37.40 -7.02
CA ASP A 616 0.95 -37.08 -5.86
C ASP A 616 1.27 -38.35 -5.08
N ASN A 617 2.49 -38.43 -4.53
CA ASN A 617 2.83 -39.44 -3.52
C ASN A 617 3.51 -38.77 -2.32
N PRO A 618 3.21 -39.22 -1.09
CA PRO A 618 4.02 -38.82 0.05
C PRO A 618 5.43 -39.42 -0.09
N LYS A 619 6.42 -38.84 0.62
CA LYS A 619 7.74 -39.47 0.74
C LYS A 619 7.59 -40.89 1.30
N ILE A 620 8.47 -41.81 0.89
CA ILE A 620 8.45 -43.20 1.36
C ILE A 620 8.47 -43.23 2.89
N GLY A 621 7.49 -43.90 3.49
CA GLY A 621 7.35 -44.01 4.95
C GLY A 621 6.57 -42.88 5.63
N THR A 622 6.06 -41.90 4.88
CA THR A 622 5.24 -40.79 5.38
C THR A 622 3.83 -40.80 4.78
N LYS A 623 2.94 -39.97 5.33
CA LYS A 623 1.59 -39.68 4.83
C LYS A 623 1.45 -38.20 4.54
N PHE A 624 0.52 -37.86 3.65
CA PHE A 624 0.15 -36.47 3.42
C PHE A 624 -0.31 -35.80 4.73
N GLY A 625 0.19 -34.59 4.98
CA GLY A 625 -0.06 -33.84 6.22
C GLY A 625 0.87 -34.19 7.39
N ASP A 626 1.73 -35.22 7.28
CA ASP A 626 2.76 -35.47 8.28
C ASP A 626 3.73 -34.28 8.35
N ILE A 627 4.20 -33.95 9.56
CA ILE A 627 5.19 -32.89 9.77
C ILE A 627 6.57 -33.37 9.30
N ILE A 628 7.24 -32.56 8.49
CA ILE A 628 8.64 -32.70 8.11
C ILE A 628 9.51 -31.90 9.08
N GLU A 629 9.15 -30.65 9.31
CA GLU A 629 9.79 -29.74 10.26
C GLU A 629 8.69 -29.03 11.03
N ASP A 630 8.73 -29.15 12.36
CA ASP A 630 7.74 -28.53 13.23
C ASP A 630 8.19 -27.12 13.64
N VAL A 631 7.33 -26.39 14.34
CA VAL A 631 7.67 -25.08 14.89
C VAL A 631 8.93 -25.16 15.76
N SER A 632 9.84 -24.20 15.57
CA SER A 632 11.20 -24.25 16.13
C SER A 632 11.27 -24.11 17.65
N LYS A 633 10.21 -23.59 18.28
CA LYS A 633 10.14 -23.27 19.72
C LYS A 633 8.74 -23.57 20.25
N SER A 634 8.64 -23.78 21.56
CA SER A 634 7.35 -23.92 22.26
C SER A 634 6.73 -22.59 22.70
N LYS A 635 7.49 -21.49 22.61
CA LYS A 635 7.06 -20.13 22.92
C LYS A 635 7.55 -19.15 21.88
N PHE A 636 6.68 -18.23 21.48
CA PHE A 636 6.97 -17.15 20.54
C PHE A 636 6.49 -15.81 21.10
N ALA A 637 7.17 -14.74 20.70
CA ALA A 637 6.79 -13.36 20.93
C ALA A 637 6.28 -12.72 19.63
N VAL A 638 5.50 -11.65 19.75
CA VAL A 638 5.12 -10.83 18.58
C VAL A 638 6.39 -10.29 17.92
N GLY A 639 6.46 -10.41 16.59
CA GLY A 639 7.67 -10.15 15.80
C GLY A 639 8.43 -11.41 15.40
N ASP A 640 8.19 -12.56 16.04
CA ASP A 640 8.75 -13.83 15.60
C ASP A 640 8.08 -14.32 14.31
N THR A 641 8.82 -15.07 13.50
CA THR A 641 8.29 -15.85 12.38
C THR A 641 8.10 -17.30 12.81
N ILE A 642 6.91 -17.85 12.56
CA ILE A 642 6.55 -19.23 12.92
C ILE A 642 6.33 -20.02 11.66
N THR A 643 7.12 -21.07 11.46
CA THR A 643 7.01 -21.93 10.28
C THR A 643 6.83 -23.38 10.70
N ALA A 644 5.99 -24.10 9.96
CA ALA A 644 5.93 -25.55 9.98
C ALA A 644 5.87 -26.08 8.53
N THR A 645 6.59 -27.16 8.28
CA THR A 645 6.69 -27.81 6.96
C THR A 645 6.05 -29.18 7.00
N PHE A 646 5.19 -29.47 6.04
CA PHE A 646 4.38 -30.69 5.96
C PHE A 646 4.69 -31.47 4.68
N VAL A 647 4.44 -32.78 4.71
CA VAL A 647 4.35 -33.60 3.50
C VAL A 647 3.14 -33.11 2.69
N GLY A 648 3.44 -32.49 1.55
CA GLY A 648 2.48 -31.76 0.74
C GLY A 648 1.97 -32.54 -0.46
N ALA A 649 0.88 -32.05 -1.04
CA ALA A 649 0.41 -32.40 -2.37
C ALA A 649 0.28 -31.13 -3.23
N ASN A 650 0.16 -31.27 -4.54
CA ASN A 650 0.05 -30.12 -5.43
C ASN A 650 -1.28 -29.35 -5.21
N PRO A 651 -1.27 -28.05 -4.87
CA PRO A 651 -2.47 -27.25 -4.63
C PRO A 651 -3.36 -27.09 -5.86
N ARG A 652 -2.90 -27.41 -7.07
CA ARG A 652 -3.74 -27.42 -8.27
C ARG A 652 -4.79 -28.52 -8.27
N ASN A 653 -4.72 -29.48 -7.35
CA ASN A 653 -5.77 -30.49 -7.20
C ASN A 653 -7.11 -29.88 -6.74
N ASN A 654 -7.06 -28.83 -5.91
CA ASN A 654 -8.21 -28.10 -5.43
C ASN A 654 -7.77 -26.67 -5.12
N LEU A 655 -8.42 -25.68 -5.74
CA LEU A 655 -8.05 -24.28 -5.56
C LEU A 655 -8.45 -23.70 -4.19
N HIS A 656 -9.27 -24.43 -3.43
CA HIS A 656 -9.84 -23.95 -2.17
C HIS A 656 -10.48 -22.57 -2.33
N LEU A 657 -11.25 -22.38 -3.41
CA LEU A 657 -11.99 -21.13 -3.64
C LEU A 657 -13.05 -20.95 -2.54
N GLU A 658 -13.11 -19.76 -1.95
CA GLU A 658 -13.96 -19.45 -0.79
C GLU A 658 -13.62 -20.29 0.47
N ASP A 659 -12.43 -20.89 0.50
CA ASP A 659 -11.87 -21.67 1.61
C ASP A 659 -10.38 -21.31 1.74
N THR A 660 -9.58 -22.11 2.47
CA THR A 660 -8.18 -21.77 2.77
C THR A 660 -7.24 -22.98 2.70
N TYR A 661 -6.02 -22.78 2.20
CA TYR A 661 -4.93 -23.78 2.27
C TYR A 661 -4.26 -23.81 3.63
N ALA A 662 -4.22 -22.66 4.31
CA ALA A 662 -3.44 -22.45 5.51
C ALA A 662 -4.23 -21.63 6.53
N ALA A 663 -4.22 -22.07 7.79
CA ALA A 663 -4.85 -21.34 8.88
C ALA A 663 -3.94 -21.27 10.10
N VAL A 664 -4.08 -20.18 10.85
CA VAL A 664 -3.67 -20.13 12.24
C VAL A 664 -4.90 -20.35 13.10
N GLU A 665 -4.85 -21.36 13.96
CA GLU A 665 -5.92 -21.65 14.92
C GLU A 665 -5.45 -21.31 16.33
N ARG A 666 -6.30 -20.60 17.09
CA ARG A 666 -6.13 -20.34 18.51
C ARG A 666 -6.96 -21.33 19.33
N LYS A 667 -6.40 -21.84 20.41
CA LYS A 667 -7.12 -22.68 21.35
C LYS A 667 -8.05 -21.82 22.22
N ASP A 668 -9.33 -22.18 22.24
CA ASP A 668 -10.37 -21.58 23.08
C ASP A 668 -11.10 -22.69 23.86
N GLY A 669 -10.79 -22.80 25.15
CA GLY A 669 -11.21 -23.93 25.99
C GLY A 669 -10.71 -25.27 25.44
N SER A 670 -11.64 -26.15 25.06
CA SER A 670 -11.35 -27.44 24.40
C SER A 670 -11.32 -27.35 22.87
N ASN A 671 -11.73 -26.22 22.30
CA ASN A 671 -11.92 -26.04 20.86
C ASN A 671 -10.74 -25.29 20.24
N TRP A 672 -10.63 -25.39 18.93
CA TRP A 672 -9.70 -24.61 18.11
C TRP A 672 -10.53 -23.69 17.23
N VAL A 673 -10.19 -22.40 17.23
CA VAL A 673 -10.88 -21.36 16.47
C VAL A 673 -9.88 -20.78 15.47
N GLN A 674 -10.26 -20.76 14.20
CA GLN A 674 -9.48 -20.11 13.16
C GLN A 674 -9.45 -18.60 13.39
N VAL A 675 -8.25 -18.03 13.45
CA VAL A 675 -8.03 -16.59 13.68
C VAL A 675 -7.31 -15.90 12.53
N ARG A 676 -6.66 -16.69 11.66
CA ARG A 676 -6.03 -16.25 10.41
C ARG A 676 -6.23 -17.30 9.33
N THR A 677 -6.18 -16.86 8.08
CA THR A 677 -6.28 -17.64 6.85
C THR A 677 -5.28 -17.13 5.81
N ASP A 678 -5.16 -17.83 4.69
CA ASP A 678 -4.39 -17.39 3.52
C ASP A 678 -4.97 -16.15 2.79
N GLU A 679 -6.04 -15.52 3.31
CA GLU A 679 -6.43 -14.14 2.96
C GLU A 679 -5.54 -13.09 3.66
N ASP A 680 -5.02 -13.40 4.85
CA ASP A 680 -4.27 -12.47 5.68
C ASP A 680 -2.82 -12.37 5.20
N TRP A 681 -2.32 -11.14 4.99
CA TRP A 681 -0.99 -10.88 4.40
C TRP A 681 0.18 -11.49 5.19
N ASP A 682 -0.01 -11.67 6.51
CA ASP A 682 0.98 -12.22 7.44
C ASP A 682 1.05 -13.75 7.43
N LEU A 683 0.16 -14.45 6.73
CA LEU A 683 0.16 -15.91 6.62
C LEU A 683 0.50 -16.37 5.20
N VAL A 684 1.70 -16.94 5.05
CA VAL A 684 2.25 -17.36 3.77
C VAL A 684 2.14 -18.87 3.62
N PHE A 685 1.62 -19.29 2.46
CA PHE A 685 1.59 -20.68 2.02
C PHE A 685 2.61 -20.88 0.89
N GLU A 686 3.59 -21.75 1.09
CA GLU A 686 4.59 -22.09 0.08
C GLU A 686 4.58 -23.58 -0.21
N TRP A 687 4.74 -23.92 -1.48
CA TRP A 687 4.77 -25.29 -1.95
C TRP A 687 6.03 -25.54 -2.77
N LYS A 688 6.61 -26.72 -2.60
CA LYS A 688 7.82 -27.11 -3.29
C LYS A 688 7.75 -28.55 -3.79
N ARG A 689 8.00 -28.72 -5.09
CA ARG A 689 8.25 -30.05 -5.67
C ARG A 689 9.60 -30.57 -5.18
N LEU A 690 9.61 -31.83 -4.74
CA LEU A 690 10.83 -32.51 -4.31
C LEU A 690 11.31 -33.52 -5.34
N ASP A 691 10.38 -34.29 -5.91
CA ASP A 691 10.67 -35.24 -6.97
C ASP A 691 9.50 -35.30 -7.95
N GLY A 692 9.75 -34.93 -9.21
CA GLY A 692 8.74 -34.92 -10.27
C GLY A 692 8.35 -36.32 -10.77
N LEU A 693 9.26 -37.31 -10.70
CA LEU A 693 8.98 -38.68 -11.11
C LEU A 693 8.19 -39.42 -10.04
N LEU A 694 8.56 -39.25 -8.78
CA LEU A 694 7.86 -39.83 -7.65
C LEU A 694 6.60 -39.04 -7.28
N GLY A 695 6.47 -37.79 -7.71
CA GLY A 695 5.32 -36.93 -7.43
C GLY A 695 5.28 -36.44 -5.98
N SER A 696 6.43 -36.32 -5.32
CA SER A 696 6.50 -35.89 -3.90
C SER A 696 6.74 -34.39 -3.78
N SER A 697 6.13 -33.78 -2.76
CA SER A 697 6.22 -32.35 -2.47
C SER A 697 6.17 -32.06 -0.97
N GLU A 698 6.55 -30.86 -0.59
CA GLU A 698 6.38 -30.30 0.75
C GLU A 698 5.65 -28.96 0.68
N VAL A 699 4.99 -28.61 1.79
CA VAL A 699 4.31 -27.33 1.98
C VAL A 699 4.85 -26.70 3.25
N SER A 700 5.27 -25.45 3.18
CA SER A 700 5.61 -24.63 4.33
C SER A 700 4.48 -23.65 4.59
N ILE A 701 4.02 -23.56 5.84
CA ILE A 701 3.13 -22.49 6.30
C ILE A 701 3.95 -21.61 7.22
N THR A 702 4.00 -20.33 6.91
CA THR A 702 4.78 -19.34 7.64
C THR A 702 3.88 -18.21 8.12
N TRP A 703 3.81 -17.99 9.43
CA TRP A 703 3.13 -16.86 10.05
C TRP A 703 4.15 -15.80 10.49
N GLU A 704 4.12 -14.63 9.84
CA GLU A 704 5.04 -13.52 10.01
C GLU A 704 4.47 -12.48 11.00
N THR A 705 4.66 -12.66 12.31
CA THR A 705 3.97 -11.83 13.32
C THR A 705 4.53 -10.41 13.50
N GLY A 706 5.47 -10.00 12.64
CA GLY A 706 6.11 -8.69 12.67
C GLY A 706 5.42 -7.61 11.82
N TRP A 707 4.33 -7.93 11.12
CA TRP A 707 3.56 -6.96 10.34
C TRP A 707 2.68 -6.06 11.23
N GLN A 708 2.34 -4.86 10.74
CA GLN A 708 1.65 -3.85 11.55
C GLN A 708 0.22 -4.25 11.95
N ASP A 709 -0.44 -5.08 11.14
CA ASP A 709 -1.76 -5.68 11.37
C ASP A 709 -1.70 -6.96 12.22
N ALA A 710 -0.51 -7.52 12.45
CA ALA A 710 -0.27 -8.60 13.39
C ALA A 710 -0.20 -8.11 14.86
N LYS A 711 -0.36 -6.80 15.12
CA LYS A 711 -0.21 -6.23 16.48
C LYS A 711 -1.28 -6.68 17.49
N ASP A 712 -2.39 -7.26 17.03
CA ASP A 712 -3.50 -7.72 17.88
C ASP A 712 -3.46 -9.23 18.20
N ILE A 713 -2.27 -9.85 18.21
CA ILE A 713 -2.13 -11.29 18.54
C ILE A 713 -2.25 -11.49 20.04
N ALA A 714 -3.43 -11.91 20.50
CA ALA A 714 -3.64 -12.24 21.91
C ALA A 714 -2.69 -13.34 22.42
N SER A 715 -2.33 -13.30 23.71
CA SER A 715 -1.68 -14.44 24.36
C SER A 715 -2.56 -15.69 24.29
N GLY A 716 -1.94 -16.84 24.02
CA GLY A 716 -2.70 -18.08 23.88
C GLY A 716 -1.88 -19.21 23.29
N THR A 717 -2.52 -20.37 23.14
CA THR A 717 -1.93 -21.50 22.42
C THR A 717 -2.42 -21.48 20.99
N TYR A 718 -1.50 -21.52 20.04
CA TYR A 718 -1.78 -21.48 18.62
C TYR A 718 -1.30 -22.75 17.92
N ARG A 719 -1.75 -23.01 16.70
CA ARG A 719 -1.15 -24.01 15.79
C ARG A 719 -1.34 -23.59 14.35
N LEU A 720 -0.43 -24.04 13.49
CA LEU A 720 -0.55 -23.93 12.03
C LEU A 720 -1.27 -25.16 11.49
N SER A 721 -2.25 -24.93 10.63
CA SER A 721 -3.04 -25.98 9.99
C SER A 721 -2.92 -25.88 8.47
N TYR A 722 -2.59 -27.02 7.85
CA TYR A 722 -2.50 -27.20 6.40
C TYR A 722 -3.69 -28.02 5.91
N TYR A 723 -4.44 -27.48 4.96
CA TYR A 723 -5.51 -28.17 4.24
C TYR A 723 -5.05 -28.47 2.82
N GLY A 724 -4.95 -29.76 2.48
CA GLY A 724 -4.40 -30.20 1.21
C GLY A 724 -5.25 -31.27 0.54
N ASP A 725 -5.09 -31.38 -0.78
CA ASP A 725 -5.78 -32.35 -1.62
C ASP A 725 -4.76 -33.12 -2.46
N SER A 726 -4.78 -34.44 -2.34
CA SER A 726 -3.83 -35.34 -3.02
C SER A 726 -4.50 -36.10 -4.16
N LYS A 727 -3.80 -36.21 -5.30
CA LYS A 727 -4.27 -36.97 -6.45
C LYS A 727 -3.68 -38.38 -6.48
N THR A 728 -4.54 -39.37 -6.31
CA THR A 728 -4.15 -40.78 -6.25
C THR A 728 -3.60 -41.26 -7.60
N PRO A 729 -2.45 -41.97 -7.64
CA PRO A 729 -1.95 -42.60 -8.85
C PRO A 729 -2.99 -43.49 -9.53
N ILE A 730 -2.97 -43.55 -10.88
CA ILE A 730 -3.80 -44.39 -11.76
C ILE A 730 -5.30 -44.02 -11.75
N THR A 731 -5.93 -43.90 -10.59
CA THR A 731 -7.37 -43.59 -10.48
C THR A 731 -7.68 -42.11 -10.67
N GLY A 732 -6.71 -41.23 -10.40
CA GLY A 732 -6.88 -39.78 -10.49
C GLY A 732 -7.82 -39.19 -9.42
N LYS A 733 -8.25 -39.99 -8.44
CA LYS A 733 -9.15 -39.54 -7.37
C LYS A 733 -8.43 -38.54 -6.46
N ILE A 734 -9.09 -37.40 -6.21
CA ILE A 734 -8.63 -36.38 -5.27
C ILE A 734 -9.14 -36.73 -3.86
N ASN A 735 -8.26 -36.72 -2.87
CA ASN A 735 -8.62 -36.93 -1.46
C ASN A 735 -8.03 -35.81 -0.59
N ALA A 736 -8.90 -35.16 0.17
CA ALA A 736 -8.53 -34.16 1.16
C ALA A 736 -7.80 -34.79 2.36
N PHE A 737 -6.88 -34.03 2.95
CA PHE A 737 -6.16 -34.36 4.17
C PHE A 737 -5.84 -33.08 4.95
N THR A 738 -5.41 -33.23 6.19
CA THR A 738 -5.03 -32.11 7.05
C THR A 738 -3.72 -32.40 7.77
N GLY A 739 -2.80 -31.45 7.73
CA GLY A 739 -1.61 -31.41 8.56
C GLY A 739 -1.76 -30.37 9.67
N ARG A 740 -1.20 -30.62 10.86
CA ARG A 740 -1.22 -29.67 11.98
C ARG A 740 0.11 -29.67 12.68
N SER A 741 0.65 -28.48 12.96
CA SER A 741 1.88 -28.33 13.74
C SER A 741 1.66 -28.70 15.21
N ASN A 742 2.75 -28.79 15.97
CA ASN A 742 2.67 -28.66 17.43
C ASN A 742 2.09 -27.29 17.81
N SER A 743 1.66 -27.18 19.07
CA SER A 743 0.87 -26.06 19.54
C SER A 743 1.69 -25.10 20.42
N PRO A 744 2.46 -24.16 19.85
CA PRO A 744 3.25 -23.24 20.64
C PRO A 744 2.37 -22.24 21.39
N ILE A 745 2.93 -21.66 22.45
CA ILE A 745 2.29 -20.63 23.24
C ILE A 745 2.81 -19.26 22.80
N PHE A 746 1.92 -18.41 22.31
CA PHE A 746 2.19 -16.97 22.26
C PHE A 746 2.04 -16.41 23.65
N THR A 747 3.10 -15.77 24.11
CA THR A 747 3.08 -15.00 25.34
C THR A 747 3.31 -13.54 24.99
N HIS A 748 2.35 -12.68 25.28
CA HIS A 748 2.70 -11.31 25.62
C HIS A 748 3.58 -11.36 26.87
N PRO A 749 4.54 -10.44 27.02
CA PRO A 749 5.19 -10.24 28.31
C PRO A 749 4.10 -10.12 29.39
N SER A 750 4.20 -10.89 30.48
CA SER A 750 3.19 -10.79 31.55
C SER A 750 3.37 -9.45 32.28
N LEU A 751 2.26 -8.82 32.69
CA LEU A 751 2.24 -7.67 33.62
C LEU A 751 2.71 -8.03 35.06
N SER A 752 3.24 -9.24 35.26
CA SER A 752 3.99 -9.64 36.47
C SER A 752 5.49 -9.79 36.21
N ASP A 753 5.90 -9.84 34.95
CA ASP A 753 7.29 -9.68 34.49
C ASP A 753 7.62 -8.21 34.15
N PHE A 754 6.58 -7.39 33.96
CA PHE A 754 6.59 -5.93 34.01
C PHE A 754 5.57 -5.50 35.07
N GLN A 755 5.99 -4.98 36.22
CA GLN A 755 5.07 -4.25 37.08
C GLN A 755 4.56 -3.02 36.30
N VAL A 756 3.35 -3.18 35.75
CA VAL A 756 2.35 -2.20 35.30
C VAL A 756 2.68 -0.76 35.68
N ILE A 757 2.65 0.20 34.73
CA ILE A 757 1.50 1.13 34.60
C ILE A 757 1.18 1.37 33.12
N ASP A 758 -0.08 1.06 32.81
CA ASP A 758 -0.83 1.24 31.57
C ASP A 758 -1.29 2.70 31.45
N PHE A 759 -1.18 3.30 30.27
CA PHE A 759 -2.07 4.39 29.86
C PHE A 759 -2.58 4.10 28.45
N SER A 760 -3.82 3.64 28.40
CA SER A 760 -4.71 3.92 27.29
C SER A 760 -4.84 5.44 27.12
N MET A 761 -4.40 5.99 25.98
CA MET A 761 -4.95 7.25 25.49
C MET A 761 -5.36 7.14 24.03
N SER A 762 -6.60 7.56 23.82
CA SER A 762 -7.32 7.73 22.57
C SER A 762 -6.57 8.66 21.61
N SER A 763 -6.70 8.32 20.32
CA SER A 763 -6.47 9.17 19.15
C SER A 763 -6.60 10.68 19.40
N VAL A 764 -5.55 11.43 19.09
CA VAL A 764 -5.64 12.85 18.72
C VAL A 764 -4.94 13.01 17.38
N ASP A 765 -5.68 13.59 16.43
CA ASP A 765 -5.29 13.84 15.05
C ASP A 765 -4.09 14.80 14.96
N ALA A 766 -3.11 14.44 14.12
CA ALA A 766 -2.06 15.35 13.68
C ALA A 766 -2.53 16.07 12.40
N ASP A 767 -2.85 17.36 12.52
CA ASP A 767 -3.20 18.22 11.39
C ASP A 767 -1.98 18.53 10.49
N PRO A 768 -2.19 18.95 9.22
CA PRO A 768 -1.13 19.17 8.24
C PRO A 768 -0.34 20.47 8.50
N VAL A 769 0.91 20.46 8.03
CA VAL A 769 1.86 21.57 7.94
C VAL A 769 1.21 22.86 7.40
N LEU A 770 1.18 23.91 8.23
CA LEU A 770 0.85 25.28 7.82
C LEU A 770 2.08 25.98 7.21
N HIS A 771 1.86 26.71 6.12
CA HIS A 771 2.83 27.65 5.53
C HIS A 771 3.04 28.89 6.45
N PRO A 772 4.18 29.61 6.34
CA PRO A 772 4.66 30.54 7.38
C PRO A 772 3.90 31.87 7.56
N ASP A 773 2.75 32.11 6.90
CA ASP A 773 2.16 33.46 6.79
C ASP A 773 0.86 33.69 7.58
N GLU A 774 0.39 32.75 8.40
CA GLU A 774 -0.80 32.93 9.25
C GLU A 774 -0.47 32.84 10.75
N LEU A 775 0.13 33.91 11.28
CA LEU A 775 0.24 34.14 12.72
C LEU A 775 -0.65 35.32 13.10
N VAL A 776 -1.43 35.12 14.17
CA VAL A 776 -2.33 36.05 14.88
C VAL A 776 -3.81 35.94 14.50
N THR A 777 -4.56 35.12 15.25
CA THR A 777 -5.81 35.56 15.89
C THR A 777 -5.91 34.97 17.30
N ASP A 778 -6.14 35.84 18.29
CA ASP A 778 -6.56 35.49 19.65
C ASP A 778 -8.01 35.03 19.59
N ASP A 779 -8.32 33.83 20.07
CA ASP A 779 -9.60 33.55 20.71
C ASP A 779 -9.45 32.41 21.71
N ALA A 780 -9.79 32.73 22.97
CA ALA A 780 -9.67 31.88 24.12
C ALA A 780 -11.03 31.26 24.46
N ASP A 781 -11.22 29.97 24.15
CA ASP A 781 -12.05 29.05 24.96
C ASP A 781 -11.89 27.60 24.47
N SER A 782 -11.07 26.77 25.13
CA SER A 782 -11.30 25.32 25.26
C SER A 782 -10.31 24.69 26.24
N SER A 783 -10.84 23.84 27.13
CA SER A 783 -10.12 23.18 28.22
C SER A 783 -9.49 21.85 27.78
N ILE A 784 -8.75 21.83 26.67
CA ILE A 784 -8.04 20.65 26.15
C ILE A 784 -6.61 21.08 25.76
N GLY A 785 -5.57 20.46 26.33
CA GLY A 785 -4.17 20.72 25.98
C GLY A 785 -3.90 20.48 24.49
N THR A 786 -3.06 21.32 23.88
CA THR A 786 -2.75 21.27 22.44
C THR A 786 -1.29 20.87 22.24
N VAL A 787 -1.03 19.86 21.41
CA VAL A 787 0.32 19.43 21.00
C VAL A 787 0.58 19.86 19.55
N ARG A 788 1.72 20.51 19.27
CA ARG A 788 2.09 20.94 17.90
C ARG A 788 3.48 20.44 17.50
N PHE A 789 3.63 19.88 16.29
CA PHE A 789 4.89 19.30 15.79
C PHE A 789 5.41 20.01 14.54
N SER A 790 6.74 20.12 14.42
CA SER A 790 7.44 20.32 13.14
C SER A 790 8.60 19.32 13.03
N ILE A 791 8.40 18.23 12.27
CA ILE A 791 9.35 17.12 12.13
C ILE A 791 9.81 17.03 10.67
N ILE A 792 11.10 16.83 10.44
CA ILE A 792 11.66 16.45 9.13
C ILE A 792 11.81 14.91 9.14
N ASP A 793 11.24 14.21 8.16
CA ASP A 793 11.19 12.74 8.12
C ASP A 793 12.61 12.11 8.16
N VAL A 794 12.90 11.37 9.24
CA VAL A 794 14.17 10.68 9.47
C VAL A 794 14.01 9.17 9.25
N LYS A 795 15.02 8.52 8.66
CA LYS A 795 15.03 7.07 8.34
C LYS A 795 14.64 6.19 9.54
N ARG A 796 13.76 5.19 9.35
CA ARG A 796 13.21 4.29 10.39
C ARG A 796 14.21 3.74 11.43
N VAL A 797 15.41 3.32 11.03
CA VAL A 797 16.43 2.79 11.97
C VAL A 797 16.86 3.85 12.99
N GLU A 798 16.86 5.11 12.58
CA GLU A 798 17.18 6.23 13.47
C GLU A 798 16.02 6.52 14.44
N ASN A 799 14.77 6.39 14.00
CA ASN A 799 13.61 6.56 14.90
C ASN A 799 13.58 5.49 16.00
N GLU A 800 13.83 4.22 15.66
CA GLU A 800 13.93 3.13 16.65
C GLU A 800 15.09 3.37 17.63
N ARG A 801 16.19 3.99 17.16
CA ARG A 801 17.32 4.38 18.00
C ARG A 801 16.96 5.54 18.95
N LEU A 802 16.24 6.54 18.47
CA LEU A 802 15.79 7.71 19.24
C LEU A 802 14.76 7.32 20.30
N ASP A 803 13.81 6.43 19.99
CA ASP A 803 12.86 5.89 20.97
C ASP A 803 13.58 5.09 22.07
N LEU A 804 14.63 4.34 21.72
CA LEU A 804 15.46 3.67 22.72
C LEU A 804 16.24 4.68 23.59
N GLN A 805 16.66 5.81 23.01
CA GLN A 805 17.33 6.88 23.75
C GLN A 805 16.40 7.55 24.77
N HIS A 806 15.13 7.76 24.43
CA HIS A 806 14.09 8.20 25.38
C HIS A 806 13.97 7.24 26.57
N ASN A 807 13.88 5.93 26.29
CA ASN A 807 13.80 4.90 27.33
C ASN A 807 15.07 4.82 28.20
N LEU A 808 16.26 5.10 27.64
CA LEU A 808 17.49 5.21 28.41
C LEU A 808 17.44 6.37 29.43
N PHE A 809 16.81 7.50 29.08
CA PHE A 809 16.61 8.62 30.00
C PHE A 809 15.57 8.31 31.08
N LEU A 810 14.42 7.69 30.73
CA LEU A 810 13.44 7.21 31.70
C LEU A 810 14.09 6.27 32.74
N LEU A 811 14.83 5.25 32.27
CA LEU A 811 15.54 4.33 33.16
C LEU A 811 16.56 5.06 34.04
N THR A 812 17.21 6.10 33.52
CA THR A 812 18.19 6.91 34.26
C THR A 812 17.54 7.69 35.39
N PHE A 813 16.44 8.38 35.10
CA PHE A 813 15.75 9.26 36.05
C PHE A 813 14.72 8.54 36.94
N GLY A 814 14.52 7.24 36.73
CA GLY A 814 13.57 6.45 37.51
C GLY A 814 12.14 6.73 37.08
N ASP A 815 11.91 6.60 35.77
CA ASP A 815 10.64 6.79 35.06
C ASP A 815 10.08 8.21 35.15
N LYS A 816 10.97 9.20 35.31
CA LYS A 816 10.66 10.62 35.16
C LYS A 816 11.14 11.13 33.80
N LEU A 817 10.36 11.99 33.17
CA LEU A 817 10.70 12.65 31.91
C LEU A 817 11.84 13.69 32.06
N GLY A 818 12.05 14.20 33.27
CA GLY A 818 13.13 15.13 33.61
C GLY A 818 13.27 15.32 35.11
N LEU A 819 14.26 16.11 35.50
CA LEU A 819 14.59 16.38 36.91
C LEU A 819 14.25 17.80 37.35
N ALA A 820 13.90 18.71 36.42
CA ALA A 820 13.48 20.05 36.78
C ALA A 820 12.10 20.03 37.49
N PRO A 821 11.81 20.99 38.38
CA PRO A 821 10.53 21.06 39.10
C PRO A 821 9.26 20.95 38.25
N PRO A 822 9.21 21.43 36.99
CA PRO A 822 8.08 21.17 36.10
C PRO A 822 7.76 19.70 35.83
N ASN A 823 8.70 18.77 36.07
CA ASN A 823 8.48 17.32 35.94
C ASN A 823 8.00 16.69 37.27
N ASP A 824 7.78 17.46 38.33
CA ASP A 824 7.26 16.93 39.59
C ASP A 824 5.74 16.72 39.50
N PRO A 825 5.21 15.56 39.97
CA PRO A 825 3.80 15.24 39.88
C PRO A 825 2.87 16.32 40.43
N GLY A 826 1.86 16.70 39.65
CA GLY A 826 0.87 17.71 40.04
C GLY A 826 1.31 19.16 39.85
N THR A 827 2.51 19.40 39.32
CA THR A 827 2.95 20.74 38.90
C THR A 827 2.13 21.21 37.71
N LYS A 828 1.58 22.43 37.80
CA LYS A 828 0.83 23.04 36.70
C LYS A 828 1.76 23.79 35.76
N VAL A 829 1.94 23.25 34.57
CA VAL A 829 2.84 23.79 33.55
C VAL A 829 1.99 24.34 32.40
N GLY A 830 2.17 25.61 32.06
CA GLY A 830 1.29 26.27 31.08
C GLY A 830 1.69 26.01 29.63
N ARG A 831 2.96 26.22 29.30
CA ARG A 831 3.51 26.03 27.95
C ARG A 831 4.89 25.39 28.03
N VAL A 832 5.14 24.41 27.18
CA VAL A 832 6.33 23.57 27.16
C VAL A 832 6.87 23.56 25.74
N LEU A 833 8.19 23.68 25.61
CA LEU A 833 8.89 23.59 24.34
C LEU A 833 9.94 22.49 24.45
N ASP A 834 9.79 21.45 23.64
CA ASP A 834 10.75 20.36 23.47
C ASP A 834 11.61 20.65 22.24
N VAL A 835 12.91 20.92 22.47
CA VAL A 835 13.88 21.29 21.43
C VAL A 835 14.79 20.12 21.16
N GLY A 836 14.76 19.61 19.92
CA GLY A 836 15.38 18.33 19.56
C GLY A 836 14.46 17.15 19.83
N THR A 837 13.16 17.31 19.55
CA THR A 837 12.10 16.37 19.93
C THR A 837 12.22 14.97 19.30
N GLY A 838 13.03 14.81 18.25
CA GLY A 838 13.24 13.54 17.56
C GLY A 838 11.92 12.95 17.05
N THR A 839 11.54 11.77 17.54
CA THR A 839 10.28 11.10 17.18
C THR A 839 9.03 11.76 17.79
N GLY A 840 9.20 12.70 18.72
CA GLY A 840 8.12 13.35 19.46
C GLY A 840 7.67 12.59 20.71
N ILE A 841 8.27 11.42 21.01
CA ILE A 841 7.84 10.55 22.12
C ILE A 841 7.91 11.24 23.49
N TRP A 842 8.94 12.05 23.74
CA TRP A 842 9.05 12.80 25.00
C TRP A 842 7.95 13.85 25.13
N ALA A 843 7.66 14.60 24.06
CA ALA A 843 6.63 15.63 24.04
C ALA A 843 5.23 15.04 24.26
N ILE A 844 4.98 13.83 23.74
CA ILE A 844 3.73 13.09 23.96
C ILE A 844 3.62 12.68 25.42
N ASP A 845 4.63 11.99 25.96
CA ASP A 845 4.60 11.54 27.36
C ASP A 845 4.46 12.74 28.32
N TYR A 846 5.10 13.87 28.01
CA TYR A 846 4.99 15.09 28.82
C TYR A 846 3.59 15.72 28.73
N ALA A 847 2.95 15.70 27.56
CA ALA A 847 1.57 16.16 27.40
C ALA A 847 0.57 15.27 28.15
N ASP A 848 0.83 13.96 28.21
CA ASP A 848 0.01 13.01 28.96
C ASP A 848 0.17 13.21 30.49
N GLU A 849 1.37 13.48 30.99
CA GLU A 849 1.61 13.84 32.40
C GLU A 849 1.03 15.22 32.76
N HIS A 850 0.93 16.14 31.78
CA HIS A 850 0.48 17.52 31.95
C HIS A 850 -0.61 17.92 30.93
N PRO A 851 -1.84 17.37 31.04
CA PRO A 851 -2.90 17.63 30.06
C PRO A 851 -3.40 19.09 30.07
N GLU A 852 -3.04 19.89 31.08
CA GLU A 852 -3.28 21.34 31.07
C GLU A 852 -2.31 22.15 30.21
N ALA A 853 -1.22 21.53 29.76
CA ALA A 853 -0.12 22.22 29.11
C ALA A 853 -0.29 22.24 27.59
N GLU A 854 0.18 23.33 26.97
CA GLU A 854 0.47 23.34 25.54
C GLU A 854 1.92 22.89 25.32
N VAL A 855 2.12 21.77 24.62
CA VAL A 855 3.46 21.18 24.37
C VAL A 855 3.82 21.34 22.90
N ILE A 856 4.93 22.00 22.62
CA ILE A 856 5.43 22.22 21.25
C ILE A 856 6.72 21.44 21.08
N GLY A 857 6.78 20.53 20.11
CA GLY A 857 7.99 19.79 19.75
C GLY A 857 8.60 20.29 18.44
N VAL A 858 9.89 20.64 18.46
CA VAL A 858 10.61 21.16 17.28
C VAL A 858 11.90 20.37 17.06
N ASP A 859 12.12 19.93 15.81
CA ASP A 859 13.37 19.28 15.39
C ASP A 859 13.94 19.86 14.08
N LEU A 860 15.28 19.85 13.93
CA LEU A 860 16.07 20.21 12.74
C LEU A 860 15.73 21.51 11.98
N SER A 861 14.98 22.46 12.57
CA SER A 861 14.65 23.75 11.94
C SER A 861 15.82 24.75 11.96
N PRO A 862 16.26 25.29 10.79
CA PRO A 862 17.34 26.28 10.70
C PRO A 862 16.95 27.70 11.17
N ILE A 863 15.68 27.92 11.54
CA ILE A 863 15.18 29.19 12.06
C ILE A 863 14.49 28.89 13.39
N GLN A 864 15.19 29.16 14.50
CA GLN A 864 14.62 29.11 15.84
C GLN A 864 13.95 30.46 16.12
N PRO A 865 12.67 30.50 16.56
CA PRO A 865 12.03 31.74 16.96
C PRO A 865 12.76 32.38 18.16
N ASP A 866 12.74 33.71 18.26
CA ASP A 866 13.24 34.44 19.44
C ASP A 866 12.34 34.18 20.66
N PHE A 867 12.49 33.01 21.28
CA PHE A 867 11.69 32.62 22.44
C PHE A 867 12.30 33.19 23.73
N ASN A 868 11.53 34.04 24.41
CA ASN A 868 11.83 34.47 25.76
C ASN A 868 11.10 33.59 26.78
N LEU A 869 11.84 32.74 27.50
CA LEU A 869 11.31 32.00 28.66
C LEU A 869 10.70 33.01 29.66
N LYS A 870 9.47 32.84 30.13
CA LYS A 870 8.87 33.81 31.06
C LYS A 870 9.64 33.85 32.40
N PRO A 871 9.66 34.99 33.13
CA PRO A 871 10.14 35.01 34.52
C PRO A 871 9.50 33.88 35.34
N GLY A 872 10.30 33.16 36.13
CA GLY A 872 9.88 31.97 36.86
C GLY A 872 9.82 30.67 36.05
N GLY A 873 10.02 30.69 34.73
CA GLY A 873 10.08 29.50 33.88
C GLY A 873 11.40 28.73 34.03
N TYR A 874 11.39 27.43 33.69
CA TYR A 874 12.57 26.56 33.77
C TYR A 874 13.07 26.17 32.37
N VAL A 875 14.37 25.91 32.28
CA VAL A 875 15.02 25.18 31.18
C VAL A 875 15.71 23.98 31.78
N GLU A 876 15.55 22.82 31.14
CA GLU A 876 16.31 21.60 31.43
C GLU A 876 17.03 21.14 30.14
N ILE A 877 18.30 20.78 30.28
CA ILE A 877 19.15 20.27 29.21
C ILE A 877 19.57 18.85 29.61
N GLN A 878 19.18 17.87 28.81
CA GLN A 878 19.57 16.48 28.95
C GLN A 878 20.60 16.15 27.86
N GLU A 879 21.85 15.88 28.25
CA GLU A 879 22.94 15.75 27.28
C GLU A 879 23.90 14.60 27.61
N THR A 880 24.46 14.03 26.55
CA THR A 880 25.54 13.05 26.57
C THR A 880 26.89 13.73 26.35
N GLY A 881 27.89 13.43 27.18
CA GLY A 881 29.21 13.99 26.99
C GLY A 881 29.94 13.34 25.81
N GLY A 882 30.64 14.15 25.02
CA GLY A 882 31.32 13.71 23.79
C GLY A 882 32.52 12.78 23.99
N MET A 883 32.96 12.56 25.24
CA MET A 883 34.09 11.68 25.56
C MET A 883 33.63 10.48 26.40
N ILE A 884 33.95 9.28 25.93
CA ILE A 884 33.76 8.04 26.68
C ILE A 884 34.87 7.91 27.72
N LEU A 885 34.51 7.61 28.97
CA LEU A 885 35.39 7.59 30.13
C LEU A 885 35.44 6.21 30.77
N SER A 886 36.43 6.00 31.65
CA SER A 886 36.56 4.83 32.51
C SER A 886 37.16 5.25 33.85
N ASP A 887 36.61 4.74 34.95
CA ASP A 887 37.06 5.10 36.30
C ASP A 887 38.24 4.24 36.78
N ASP A 888 38.44 3.06 36.20
CA ASP A 888 39.42 2.07 36.64
C ASP A 888 40.58 1.86 35.66
N GLY A 889 40.63 2.70 34.61
CA GLY A 889 41.71 2.70 33.63
C GLY A 889 41.68 1.52 32.65
N THR A 890 40.59 0.77 32.59
CA THR A 890 40.42 -0.33 31.62
C THR A 890 40.27 0.18 30.19
N LEU A 891 39.75 1.40 29.99
CA LEU A 891 39.83 2.12 28.72
C LEU A 891 41.14 2.93 28.66
N THR A 892 42.02 2.58 27.74
CA THR A 892 43.31 3.25 27.53
C THR A 892 43.36 4.00 26.20
N PRO A 893 44.25 5.01 26.02
CA PRO A 893 44.39 5.74 24.76
C PRO A 893 44.70 4.88 23.52
N ASP A 894 45.19 3.65 23.71
CA ASP A 894 45.49 2.73 22.61
C ASP A 894 44.25 2.07 22.00
N HIS A 895 43.13 2.05 22.73
CA HIS A 895 41.86 1.50 22.26
C HIS A 895 41.32 2.29 21.07
N ALA A 896 40.74 1.58 20.09
CA ALA A 896 40.05 2.16 18.96
C ALA A 896 38.88 3.04 19.41
N LEU A 897 38.18 2.67 20.49
CA LEU A 897 37.11 3.50 21.05
C LEU A 897 37.60 4.88 21.54
N SER A 898 38.75 4.93 22.23
CA SER A 898 39.36 6.21 22.66
C SER A 898 39.86 7.03 21.47
N LYS A 899 40.46 6.38 20.48
CA LYS A 899 40.89 7.04 19.23
C LYS A 899 39.70 7.61 18.47
N TRP A 900 38.58 6.89 18.45
CA TRP A 900 37.35 7.32 17.78
C TRP A 900 36.79 8.60 18.40
N CYS A 901 36.67 8.69 19.74
CA CYS A 901 36.24 9.91 20.41
C CYS A 901 37.15 11.11 20.09
N ASN A 902 38.47 10.93 20.13
CA ASN A 902 39.43 12.01 19.83
C ASN A 902 39.31 12.48 18.38
N LEU A 903 39.28 11.55 17.42
CA LEU A 903 39.14 11.87 16.00
C LEU A 903 37.79 12.55 15.70
N LEU A 904 36.73 12.17 16.39
CA LEU A 904 35.42 12.80 16.23
C LEU A 904 35.44 14.25 16.77
N GLY A 905 36.05 14.50 17.93
CA GLY A 905 36.24 15.84 18.46
C GLY A 905 37.10 16.74 17.55
N GLU A 906 38.19 16.19 17.00
CA GLU A 906 39.01 16.90 16.00
C GLU A 906 38.20 17.20 14.72
N ALA A 907 37.36 16.25 14.28
CA ALA A 907 36.53 16.43 13.09
C ALA A 907 35.53 17.58 13.28
N PHE A 908 34.82 17.62 14.41
CA PHE A 908 33.88 18.70 14.72
C PHE A 908 34.57 20.06 14.83
N THR A 909 35.76 20.11 15.43
CA THR A 909 36.58 21.33 15.49
C THR A 909 36.94 21.83 14.08
N LYS A 910 37.40 20.94 13.19
CA LYS A 910 37.73 21.29 11.79
C LYS A 910 36.52 21.73 10.97
N LEU A 911 35.34 21.20 11.29
CA LEU A 911 34.08 21.55 10.62
C LEU A 911 33.45 22.83 11.17
N GLY A 912 34.08 23.50 12.13
CA GLY A 912 33.58 24.75 12.72
C GLY A 912 32.48 24.55 13.77
N CYS A 913 32.24 23.31 14.21
CA CYS A 913 31.29 22.97 15.27
C CYS A 913 32.03 22.92 16.61
N THR A 914 32.28 24.08 17.23
CA THR A 914 32.94 24.13 18.54
C THR A 914 31.97 23.68 19.63
N SER A 915 32.21 22.52 20.24
CA SER A 915 31.43 22.00 21.36
C SER A 915 31.68 22.81 22.64
N ILE A 916 30.62 23.10 23.39
CA ILE A 916 30.73 23.58 24.78
C ILE A 916 31.26 22.42 25.64
N GLU A 917 32.25 22.68 26.48
CA GLU A 917 32.77 21.66 27.40
C GLU A 917 31.67 21.19 28.35
N PHE A 918 31.54 19.88 28.50
CA PHE A 918 30.46 19.22 29.26
C PHE A 918 30.35 19.70 30.72
N GLY A 919 31.43 20.28 31.28
CA GLY A 919 31.45 20.88 32.62
C GLY A 919 31.02 22.34 32.72
N GLU A 920 30.87 23.05 31.60
CA GLU A 920 30.70 24.52 31.58
C GLU A 920 29.24 24.96 31.51
N ILE A 921 28.31 24.09 31.11
CA ILE A 921 26.89 24.42 30.92
C ILE A 921 26.27 25.08 32.17
N LYS A 922 26.60 24.58 33.38
CA LYS A 922 26.14 25.18 34.64
C LYS A 922 26.65 26.61 34.83
N ALA A 923 27.90 26.89 34.48
CA ALA A 923 28.48 28.22 34.60
C ALA A 923 27.83 29.17 33.59
N ILE A 924 27.62 28.70 32.35
CA ILE A 924 26.94 29.44 31.29
C ILE A 924 25.52 29.81 31.70
N MET A 925 24.73 28.87 32.24
CA MET A 925 23.37 29.17 32.71
C MET A 925 23.36 30.24 33.80
N LYS A 926 24.32 30.22 34.72
CA LYS A 926 24.46 31.26 35.77
C LYS A 926 24.88 32.61 35.20
N GLU A 927 25.79 32.63 34.22
CA GLU A 927 26.24 33.85 33.55
C GLU A 927 25.11 34.51 32.76
N VAL A 928 24.28 33.71 32.10
CA VAL A 928 23.08 34.16 31.36
C VAL A 928 21.95 34.59 32.31
N GLY A 929 22.09 34.35 33.61
CA GLY A 929 21.21 34.89 34.65
C GLY A 929 20.17 33.92 35.20
N PHE A 930 20.27 32.62 34.95
CA PHE A 930 19.42 31.63 35.61
C PHE A 930 19.80 31.46 37.09
N VAL A 931 18.78 31.32 37.94
CA VAL A 931 18.91 31.01 39.37
C VAL A 931 18.59 29.53 39.61
N ASP A 932 18.93 29.06 40.82
CA ASP A 932 18.66 27.68 41.25
C ASP A 932 19.17 26.59 40.30
N VAL A 933 20.33 26.84 39.68
CA VAL A 933 20.90 25.94 38.68
C VAL A 933 21.43 24.65 39.33
N VAL A 934 20.80 23.52 39.00
CA VAL A 934 21.14 22.17 39.44
C VAL A 934 21.84 21.42 38.31
N ASP A 935 22.88 20.65 38.64
CA ASP A 935 23.64 19.82 37.70
C ASP A 935 23.69 18.40 38.29
N SER A 936 22.94 17.50 37.66
CA SER A 936 22.81 16.10 38.04
C SER A 936 23.55 15.24 37.02
N ARG A 937 24.53 14.44 37.48
CA ARG A 937 25.39 13.63 36.60
C ARG A 937 25.16 12.15 36.76
N PHE A 938 25.09 11.44 35.64
CA PHE A 938 24.84 10.01 35.53
C PHE A 938 25.90 9.36 34.61
N LYS A 939 25.91 8.03 34.59
CA LYS A 939 26.81 7.23 33.76
C LYS A 939 26.01 6.19 33.01
N TRP A 940 26.15 6.16 31.69
CA TRP A 940 25.64 5.10 30.84
C TRP A 940 26.80 4.17 30.46
N PRO A 941 26.89 2.98 31.05
CA PRO A 941 27.90 1.99 30.67
C PRO A 941 27.83 1.72 29.18
N THR A 942 28.97 1.52 28.52
CA THR A 942 28.99 1.27 27.06
C THR A 942 28.57 -0.15 26.68
N ASN A 943 28.52 -1.06 27.65
CA ASN A 943 28.15 -2.47 27.53
C ASN A 943 27.77 -3.05 28.92
N PRO A 944 27.28 -4.30 29.05
CA PRO A 944 26.73 -4.83 30.29
C PRO A 944 27.79 -5.34 31.30
N TRP A 945 28.94 -4.67 31.38
CA TRP A 945 30.00 -4.94 32.36
C TRP A 945 29.61 -4.72 33.83
N PRO A 946 28.69 -3.79 34.21
CA PRO A 946 28.34 -3.59 35.61
C PRO A 946 27.69 -4.83 36.24
N ARG A 947 27.92 -5.02 37.54
CA ARG A 947 27.24 -6.06 38.32
C ARG A 947 25.86 -5.64 38.80
N ASP A 948 25.65 -4.35 39.00
CA ASP A 948 24.35 -3.80 39.40
C ASP A 948 23.33 -4.01 38.27
N LYS A 949 22.13 -4.49 38.62
CA LYS A 949 21.11 -4.89 37.64
C LYS A 949 20.69 -3.72 36.75
N LYS A 950 20.44 -2.54 37.34
CA LYS A 950 20.02 -1.34 36.62
C LYS A 950 21.11 -0.88 35.66
N TYR A 951 22.35 -0.78 36.14
CA TYR A 951 23.46 -0.33 35.28
C TYR A 951 23.86 -1.36 34.22
N LYS A 952 23.65 -2.65 34.48
CA LYS A 952 23.87 -3.70 33.49
C LYS A 952 22.88 -3.59 32.33
N GLU A 953 21.61 -3.36 32.64
CA GLU A 953 20.55 -3.13 31.65
C GLU A 953 20.77 -1.84 30.86
N LEU A 954 21.07 -0.74 31.56
CA LEU A 954 21.47 0.53 30.96
C LEU A 954 22.67 0.35 30.01
N GLY A 955 23.63 -0.49 30.41
CA GLY A 955 24.79 -0.85 29.60
C GLY A 955 24.43 -1.64 28.34
N SER A 956 23.49 -2.59 28.42
CA SER A 956 22.99 -3.32 27.25
C SER A 956 22.26 -2.42 26.27
N TRP A 957 21.39 -1.54 26.75
CA TRP A 957 20.60 -0.63 25.91
C TRP A 957 21.48 0.45 25.27
N ASN A 958 22.41 1.04 26.04
CA ASN A 958 23.33 2.03 25.52
C ASN A 958 24.29 1.42 24.48
N ASN A 959 24.73 0.18 24.66
CA ASN A 959 25.54 -0.53 23.68
C ASN A 959 24.83 -0.69 22.32
N TYR A 960 23.55 -1.08 22.35
CA TYR A 960 22.74 -1.23 21.16
C TYR A 960 22.50 0.13 20.48
N ASN A 961 22.14 1.16 21.26
CA ASN A 961 21.96 2.54 20.78
C ASN A 961 23.24 3.06 20.09
N ALA A 962 24.39 3.00 20.78
CA ALA A 962 25.67 3.46 20.27
C ALA A 962 26.14 2.69 19.03
N SER A 963 25.99 1.36 19.01
CA SER A 963 26.42 0.52 17.88
C SER A 963 25.72 0.88 16.56
N ASN A 964 24.46 1.31 16.64
CA ASN A 964 23.66 1.76 15.50
C ASN A 964 23.96 3.21 15.09
N ALA A 965 24.40 4.06 16.02
CA ALA A 965 24.83 5.43 15.73
C ALA A 965 26.27 5.56 15.18
N LEU A 966 27.12 4.54 15.35
CA LEU A 966 28.55 4.64 15.01
C LEU A 966 28.80 5.03 13.55
N GLU A 967 28.12 4.41 12.60
CA GLU A 967 28.36 4.67 11.18
C GLU A 967 27.84 6.06 10.77
N SER A 968 26.65 6.45 11.24
CA SER A 968 26.03 7.74 10.91
C SER A 968 26.86 8.92 11.42
N LEU A 969 27.36 8.85 12.66
CA LEU A 969 28.20 9.90 13.27
C LEU A 969 29.59 10.00 12.63
N THR A 970 30.13 8.89 12.15
CA THR A 970 31.53 8.82 11.70
C THR A 970 31.68 9.11 10.21
N MET A 971 30.74 8.65 9.37
CA MET A 971 30.92 8.64 7.92
C MET A 971 31.13 10.04 7.32
N ALA A 972 30.28 11.00 7.68
CA ALA A 972 30.42 12.37 7.18
C ALA A 972 31.55 13.13 7.89
N SER A 973 31.71 12.91 9.20
CA SER A 973 32.72 13.59 10.02
C SER A 973 34.14 13.25 9.56
N PHE A 974 34.44 11.97 9.33
CA PHE A 974 35.80 11.52 9.01
C PHE A 974 36.12 11.72 7.53
N SER A 975 35.16 11.50 6.63
CA SER A 975 35.39 11.73 5.19
C SER A 975 35.60 13.22 4.87
N ARG A 976 34.86 14.12 5.51
CA ARG A 976 34.96 15.56 5.25
C ARG A 976 36.09 16.26 6.03
N ALA A 977 36.32 15.89 7.29
CA ALA A 977 37.30 16.58 8.14
C ALA A 977 38.70 15.95 8.11
N HIS A 978 38.79 14.63 7.92
CA HIS A 978 40.05 13.89 7.92
C HIS A 978 40.42 13.32 6.55
N GLY A 979 39.52 13.42 5.55
CA GLY A 979 39.77 12.97 4.19
C GLY A 979 39.78 11.44 4.03
N TRP A 980 39.21 10.70 4.99
CA TRP A 980 39.21 9.24 4.96
C TRP A 980 38.28 8.70 3.86
N SER A 981 38.68 7.59 3.24
CA SER A 981 37.81 6.82 2.36
C SER A 981 36.72 6.10 3.15
N ARG A 982 35.64 5.71 2.45
CA ARG A 982 34.55 4.92 3.07
C ARG A 982 35.07 3.61 3.67
N GLU A 983 35.99 2.95 2.97
CA GLU A 983 36.61 1.69 3.38
C GLU A 983 37.46 1.86 4.64
N GLU A 984 38.21 2.96 4.74
CA GLU A 984 39.00 3.29 5.93
C GLU A 984 38.11 3.50 7.15
N VAL A 985 36.99 4.21 6.98
CA VAL A 985 35.99 4.42 8.05
C VAL A 985 35.36 3.10 8.49
N ILE A 986 34.86 2.30 7.55
CA ILE A 986 34.21 1.01 7.87
C ILE A 986 35.20 0.09 8.59
N THR A 987 36.45 0.01 8.11
CA THR A 987 37.50 -0.82 8.71
C THR A 987 37.80 -0.38 10.13
N PHE A 988 37.95 0.91 10.39
CA PHE A 988 38.19 1.44 11.73
C PHE A 988 37.03 1.16 12.68
N LEU A 989 35.78 1.32 12.21
CA LEU A 989 34.59 1.05 13.01
C LEU A 989 34.44 -0.42 13.43
N VAL A 990 35.07 -1.37 12.74
CA VAL A 990 35.13 -2.76 13.20
C VAL A 990 35.89 -2.86 14.53
N ASP A 991 37.02 -2.17 14.66
CA ASP A 991 37.80 -2.19 15.90
C ASP A 991 37.14 -1.37 17.01
N VAL A 992 36.48 -0.26 16.67
CA VAL A 992 35.65 0.51 17.62
C VAL A 992 34.53 -0.37 18.19
N ARG A 993 33.84 -1.15 17.35
CA ARG A 993 32.80 -2.08 17.81
C ARG A 993 33.35 -3.20 18.69
N LYS A 994 34.57 -3.67 18.45
CA LYS A 994 35.21 -4.67 19.33
C LYS A 994 35.42 -4.11 20.74
N ASP A 995 35.95 -2.90 20.84
CA ASP A 995 36.17 -2.24 22.13
C ASP A 995 34.83 -1.90 22.82
N LEU A 996 33.86 -1.37 22.07
CA LEU A 996 32.53 -1.04 22.58
C LEU A 996 31.83 -2.27 23.20
N ASN A 997 31.98 -3.43 22.57
CA ASN A 997 31.36 -4.69 23.00
C ASN A 997 32.21 -5.52 23.98
N ASN A 998 33.40 -5.04 24.38
CA ASN A 998 34.27 -5.79 25.27
C ASN A 998 33.89 -5.56 26.75
N PRO A 999 33.33 -6.56 27.46
CA PRO A 999 32.94 -6.40 28.86
C PRO A 999 34.11 -6.26 29.83
N SER A 1000 35.36 -6.45 29.37
CA SER A 1000 36.57 -6.18 30.16
C SER A 1000 37.00 -4.70 30.09
N VAL A 1001 36.39 -3.92 29.20
CA VAL A 1001 36.58 -2.47 29.09
C VAL A 1001 35.41 -1.80 29.80
N HIS A 1002 35.64 -1.36 31.04
CA HIS A 1002 34.63 -0.72 31.90
C HIS A 1002 34.47 0.75 31.54
N ALA A 1003 34.00 1.00 30.31
CA ALA A 1003 33.78 2.32 29.76
C ALA A 1003 32.32 2.78 29.97
N TYR A 1004 32.11 4.10 30.01
CA TYR A 1004 30.80 4.71 30.10
C TYR A 1004 30.74 6.07 29.37
N ASN A 1005 29.54 6.42 28.89
CA ASN A 1005 29.20 7.76 28.45
C ASN A 1005 28.77 8.58 29.68
N PRO A 1006 29.37 9.74 29.95
CA PRO A 1006 28.87 10.66 30.98
C PRO A 1006 27.57 11.31 30.50
N ILE A 1007 26.58 11.44 31.38
CA ILE A 1007 25.26 12.00 31.08
C ILE A 1007 24.96 13.09 32.10
N CYS A 1008 24.30 14.17 31.69
CA CYS A 1008 23.84 15.20 32.61
C CYS A 1008 22.37 15.56 32.35
N SER A 1009 21.69 15.92 33.42
CA SER A 1009 20.49 16.75 33.39
C SER A 1009 20.82 18.02 34.17
N ILE A 1010 20.81 19.15 33.48
CA ILE A 1010 21.12 20.46 34.05
C ILE A 1010 19.91 21.35 33.84
N TYR A 1011 19.38 21.90 34.93
CA TYR A 1011 18.24 22.80 34.84
C TYR A 1011 18.43 24.04 35.70
N GLY A 1012 17.72 25.11 35.34
CA GLY A 1012 17.71 26.38 36.06
C GLY A 1012 16.44 27.16 35.82
N GLN A 1013 16.11 28.06 36.74
CA GLN A 1013 14.93 28.91 36.66
C GLN A 1013 15.31 30.31 36.21
N ARG A 1014 14.55 30.92 35.30
CA ARG A 1014 14.67 32.35 35.04
C ARG A 1014 14.18 33.10 36.28
N PRO A 1015 14.92 34.12 36.79
CA PRO A 1015 14.51 34.88 37.96
C PRO A 1015 13.06 35.39 37.85
N GLU A 1016 12.35 35.40 38.97
CA GLU A 1016 11.08 36.13 39.08
C GLU A 1016 11.31 37.64 38.84
N ALA A 1017 10.33 38.31 38.23
CA ALA A 1017 10.44 39.71 37.80
C ALA A 1017 10.43 40.69 38.98
#